data_AF-A0A538F047-F1
#
_entry.id   AF-A0A538F047-F1
#
_cell.length_a   1.000
_cell.length_b   1.000
_cell.length_c   1.000
_cell.angle_alpha   90.00
_cell.angle_beta   90.00
_cell.angle_gamma   90.00
#
_symmetry.space_group_name_H-M   'P 1'
#
loop_
_entity.id
_entity.type
_entity.pdbx_description
1 polymer ?
#
loop_
_entity_poly.entity_id
_entity_poly.type
_entity_poly.pdbx_seq_one_letter_code
_entity_poly.pdbx_strand_id
1 'polypeptide(L)'
;RATNGIDDDHDGFVDDWRGWDFYARDNRPTSDTQNPHGTNVAGVLGAAANNGIDIAGIAPGARLLPIRTSDNILHQGVRVAEGIVYATDRGAKAISMSLGTDSFSSSLRRAVRYAHRHGVVMAVASGNEFHFHHHYPQVMDDVLAVGGINPDTANLAARDPHLARAATNFTVHASYADYGPHLDVVAPTQVPTTEWGGGSRLTWDGTSAATPHVAATAALVLSRARALGIRLSADEAIQIIRMTATDLTDRSQGYAPGWDLLSGWGRVNAFAAVRRVAPGRIPPVANIVAPDWYQPERGRIGVRGIAKGRSPVAWRLELAAGEQPESWKVIAHGTSTGARARTLARLDARKLARGGWTLRLRATDAHGNVGEDREFFYALHDPSLKRGYPKRLGTSGESSPTLADVNGDGAADIVLATAGGRVNVWSGRTGRELPGWPRAMGAMPGSAPIARRIGTVRAGFVGTPAVGNIVGGKRPEVVATTLDGRVYAWTARGRLLRGFPFHIRLRRPAANGRLDAAIYASPALADLDRDGKLDVVFGAADQRIYAVKGNGRLVKGWPVLARDNASGGDPEKILSSPAIGDLNGDGSPDIVEGTAEAYGSSPNMSGRVYAFSSKGKLLPGWPVKVPGLAVNSIPLAGQGVPMSPVLADVDGDHRDEVAVASFTGEPELYRGDGTRMTGAGGQSHFDFTGTGAGSRATAPSVVALGANAAFGRTRRGGPLGLFGGVVDSRIAAAQSAPATRLAFEHLLGGWDAASGDWLASYPIPMEGWQIPSAPAIADVDGHGRAEVIAGSSGDVLHAFRPDGSEPPGWPKDTGGWLLASPAVGDVDGDGRAEVVAVTRDGYLYVWDTPARAGSMREWPSFRHDARNTGRFG
;
A
#
# COMPACT_ATOMS: atom_id res chain seq x y z
N ARG A 1 -38.25 13.36 2.94
CA ARG A 1 -37.07 12.56 3.32
C ARG A 1 -36.89 12.80 4.81
N ALA A 2 -37.27 11.83 5.63
CA ALA A 2 -37.27 11.98 7.07
C ALA A 2 -35.90 11.53 7.62
N THR A 3 -35.51 12.10 8.76
CA THR A 3 -34.52 11.53 9.68
C THR A 3 -35.33 11.00 10.85
N ASN A 4 -36.01 9.87 10.63
CA ASN A 4 -36.95 9.28 11.59
C ASN A 4 -36.31 8.13 12.40
N GLY A 5 -35.04 7.80 12.13
CA GLY A 5 -34.32 6.69 12.75
C GLY A 5 -34.74 5.32 12.21
N ILE A 6 -35.45 5.26 11.08
CA ILE A 6 -35.97 4.04 10.47
C ILE A 6 -35.27 3.82 9.12
N ASP A 7 -34.93 2.56 8.84
CA ASP A 7 -34.51 2.10 7.51
C ASP A 7 -35.78 1.91 6.65
N ASP A 8 -36.29 3.01 6.11
CA ASP A 8 -37.56 3.08 5.37
C ASP A 8 -37.55 2.27 4.05
N ASP A 9 -36.39 2.08 3.42
CA ASP A 9 -36.23 1.32 2.17
C ASP A 9 -35.67 -0.10 2.39
N HIS A 10 -35.43 -0.48 3.64
CA HIS A 10 -35.01 -1.82 4.07
C HIS A 10 -33.73 -2.30 3.39
N ASP A 11 -32.82 -1.38 3.08
CA ASP A 11 -31.54 -1.67 2.45
C ASP A 11 -30.42 -1.94 3.48
N GLY A 12 -30.72 -1.75 4.76
CA GLY A 12 -29.83 -1.92 5.90
C GLY A 12 -29.18 -0.62 6.39
N PHE A 13 -29.48 0.54 5.78
CA PHE A 13 -28.85 1.82 6.04
C PHE A 13 -29.90 2.89 6.44
N VAL A 14 -30.02 3.11 7.75
CA VAL A 14 -31.01 4.02 8.34
C VAL A 14 -30.85 5.47 7.86
N ASP A 15 -31.94 6.08 7.37
CA ASP A 15 -32.00 7.51 6.99
C ASP A 15 -30.94 7.99 5.98
N ASP A 16 -30.45 7.15 5.08
CA ASP A 16 -29.29 7.39 4.20
C ASP A 16 -29.62 8.19 2.91
N TRP A 17 -30.59 9.10 2.99
CA TRP A 17 -31.09 9.86 1.83
C TRP A 17 -30.08 10.86 1.24
N ARG A 18 -28.98 11.13 1.96
CA ARG A 18 -27.82 11.96 1.52
C ARG A 18 -26.63 11.13 1.05
N GLY A 19 -26.73 9.79 1.11
CA GLY A 19 -25.58 8.88 1.05
C GLY A 19 -25.20 8.36 2.43
N TRP A 20 -24.07 7.64 2.50
CA TRP A 20 -23.68 6.88 3.69
C TRP A 20 -22.21 7.05 4.07
N ASP A 21 -21.95 7.11 5.37
CA ASP A 21 -20.61 7.09 5.96
C ASP A 21 -20.27 5.67 6.49
N PHE A 22 -19.48 4.93 5.73
CA PHE A 22 -18.95 3.61 6.12
C PHE A 22 -17.83 3.68 7.15
N TYR A 23 -17.20 4.85 7.33
CA TYR A 23 -16.21 5.09 8.36
C TYR A 23 -16.88 5.30 9.71
N ALA A 24 -17.81 6.26 9.81
CA ALA A 24 -18.54 6.58 11.03
C ALA A 24 -19.75 5.66 11.32
N ARG A 25 -20.21 4.92 10.30
CA ARG A 25 -21.41 4.05 10.34
C ARG A 25 -22.69 4.84 10.63
N ASP A 26 -22.92 5.89 9.85
CA ASP A 26 -24.12 6.72 9.90
C ASP A 26 -24.46 7.37 8.55
N ASN A 27 -25.54 8.16 8.53
CA ASN A 27 -26.05 8.86 7.36
C ASN A 27 -25.42 10.26 7.14
N ARG A 28 -24.22 10.52 7.67
CA ARG A 28 -23.52 11.80 7.56
C ARG A 28 -22.23 11.64 6.76
N PRO A 29 -22.30 11.45 5.43
CA PRO A 29 -21.12 11.42 4.56
C PRO A 29 -20.55 12.82 4.33
N THR A 30 -20.33 13.58 5.40
CA THR A 30 -19.86 14.97 5.41
C THR A 30 -18.39 15.06 5.80
N SER A 31 -17.74 16.18 5.47
CA SER A 31 -16.33 16.48 5.75
C SER A 31 -16.11 17.04 7.17
N ASP A 32 -16.72 16.45 8.20
CA ASP A 32 -16.62 16.93 9.59
C ASP A 32 -15.20 16.81 10.20
N THR A 33 -14.26 16.16 9.52
CA THR A 33 -12.83 16.09 9.86
C THR A 33 -11.99 17.25 9.35
N GLN A 34 -12.60 18.31 8.80
CA GLN A 34 -11.91 19.40 8.10
C GLN A 34 -11.11 18.95 6.86
N ASN A 35 -11.48 17.80 6.27
CA ASN A 35 -10.88 17.29 5.04
C ASN A 35 -11.82 17.53 3.83
N PRO A 36 -11.72 18.68 3.14
CA PRO A 36 -12.64 19.07 2.07
C PRO A 36 -12.52 18.22 0.80
N HIS A 37 -11.59 17.26 0.74
CA HIS A 37 -11.22 16.50 -0.46
C HIS A 37 -12.44 15.95 -1.23
N GLY A 38 -13.40 15.32 -0.55
CA GLY A 38 -14.61 14.80 -1.20
C GLY A 38 -15.48 15.89 -1.84
N THR A 39 -15.51 17.09 -1.25
CA THR A 39 -16.19 18.28 -1.82
C THR A 39 -15.44 18.80 -3.04
N ASN A 40 -14.11 18.81 -2.98
CA ASN A 40 -13.27 19.18 -4.11
C ASN A 40 -13.43 18.19 -5.28
N VAL A 41 -13.54 16.87 -5.03
CA VAL A 41 -13.86 15.88 -6.07
C VAL A 41 -15.25 16.15 -6.68
N ALA A 42 -16.25 16.40 -5.83
CA ALA A 42 -17.63 16.67 -6.26
C ALA A 42 -17.73 17.94 -7.12
N GLY A 43 -16.96 18.98 -6.80
CA GLY A 43 -16.89 20.23 -7.56
C GLY A 43 -16.42 20.02 -8.99
N VAL A 44 -15.28 19.34 -9.17
CA VAL A 44 -14.76 19.01 -10.51
C VAL A 44 -15.75 18.14 -11.30
N LEU A 45 -16.38 17.17 -10.65
CA LEU A 45 -17.29 16.24 -11.31
C LEU A 45 -18.59 16.94 -11.77
N GLY A 46 -19.23 17.69 -10.89
CA GLY A 46 -20.64 18.08 -11.06
C GLY A 46 -21.06 19.38 -10.40
N ALA A 47 -20.15 20.35 -10.18
CA ALA A 47 -20.56 21.70 -9.83
C ALA A 47 -21.57 22.25 -10.86
N ALA A 48 -22.61 22.94 -10.37
CA ALA A 48 -23.65 23.51 -11.21
C ALA A 48 -23.05 24.51 -12.21
N ALA A 49 -23.48 24.45 -13.47
CA ALA A 49 -23.03 25.37 -14.51
C ALA A 49 -24.11 26.41 -14.83
N ASN A 50 -23.72 27.48 -15.55
CA ASN A 50 -24.60 28.54 -16.06
C ASN A 50 -25.37 29.32 -14.97
N ASN A 51 -24.85 29.39 -13.75
CA ASN A 51 -25.41 30.16 -12.64
C ASN A 51 -24.68 31.49 -12.40
N GLY A 52 -23.60 31.78 -13.15
CA GLY A 52 -22.79 32.99 -13.00
C GLY A 52 -21.88 33.02 -11.76
N ILE A 53 -21.71 31.88 -11.07
CA ILE A 53 -20.94 31.78 -9.82
C ILE A 53 -19.77 30.82 -10.02
N ASP A 54 -18.55 31.30 -9.76
CA ASP A 54 -17.31 30.53 -9.67
C ASP A 54 -17.00 29.60 -10.86
N ILE A 55 -17.33 28.31 -10.77
CA ILE A 55 -16.84 27.23 -11.65
C ILE A 55 -17.98 26.43 -12.28
N ALA A 56 -17.65 25.56 -13.25
CA ALA A 56 -18.56 24.54 -13.77
C ALA A 56 -17.93 23.15 -13.66
N GLY A 57 -18.70 22.16 -13.21
CA GLY A 57 -18.29 20.77 -13.25
C GLY A 57 -18.35 20.19 -14.66
N ILE A 58 -17.68 19.06 -14.88
CA ILE A 58 -17.66 18.38 -16.19
C ILE A 58 -19.04 17.82 -16.56
N ALA A 59 -19.78 17.30 -15.59
CA ALA A 59 -21.14 16.77 -15.76
C ALA A 59 -22.14 17.52 -14.84
N PRO A 60 -22.48 18.79 -15.11
CA PRO A 60 -23.26 19.64 -14.21
C PRO A 60 -24.72 19.17 -14.03
N GLY A 61 -25.23 18.30 -14.91
CA GLY A 61 -26.54 17.67 -14.79
C GLY A 61 -26.54 16.34 -14.01
N ALA A 62 -25.37 15.88 -13.54
CA ALA A 62 -25.27 14.65 -12.76
C ALA A 62 -25.85 14.82 -11.35
N ARG A 63 -26.40 13.74 -10.79
CA ARG A 63 -26.74 13.66 -9.37
C ARG A 63 -25.58 12.97 -8.65
N LEU A 64 -25.11 13.57 -7.57
CA LEU A 64 -24.00 13.05 -6.78
C LEU A 64 -24.53 12.21 -5.61
N LEU A 65 -23.90 11.06 -5.37
CA LEU A 65 -24.12 10.21 -4.19
C LEU A 65 -22.84 10.21 -3.36
N PRO A 66 -22.75 11.05 -2.31
CA PRO A 66 -21.61 11.05 -1.39
C PRO A 66 -21.50 9.74 -0.62
N ILE A 67 -20.31 9.13 -0.61
CA ILE A 67 -20.03 7.94 0.18
C ILE A 67 -18.68 8.14 0.84
N ARG A 68 -18.66 8.15 2.18
CA ARG A 68 -17.42 8.27 2.94
C ARG A 68 -16.96 6.90 3.42
N THR A 69 -15.69 6.58 3.22
CA THR A 69 -15.10 5.28 3.60
C THR A 69 -13.84 5.41 4.45
N SER A 70 -13.35 6.63 4.65
CA SER A 70 -12.21 6.96 5.51
C SER A 70 -12.33 8.42 6.00
N ASP A 71 -11.51 8.79 6.97
CA ASP A 71 -11.24 10.17 7.39
C ASP A 71 -10.09 10.83 6.60
N ASN A 72 -9.38 10.05 5.79
CA ASN A 72 -8.20 10.45 5.02
C ASN A 72 -8.17 9.77 3.63
N ILE A 73 -7.15 10.04 2.80
CA ILE A 73 -7.05 9.58 1.39
C ILE A 73 -6.54 8.15 1.20
N LEU A 74 -6.05 7.49 2.26
CA LEU A 74 -5.70 6.08 2.27
C LEU A 74 -6.80 5.29 2.98
N HIS A 75 -7.55 4.49 2.23
CA HIS A 75 -8.78 3.87 2.71
C HIS A 75 -8.58 2.39 3.02
N GLN A 76 -9.33 1.88 3.99
CA GLN A 76 -9.44 0.44 4.18
C GLN A 76 -10.12 -0.18 2.96
N GLY A 77 -9.44 -1.11 2.28
CA GLY A 77 -9.97 -1.74 1.07
C GLY A 77 -11.31 -2.45 1.29
N VAL A 78 -11.55 -2.93 2.52
CA VAL A 78 -12.85 -3.48 2.92
C VAL A 78 -13.98 -2.45 2.95
N ARG A 79 -13.74 -1.22 3.41
CA ARG A 79 -14.75 -0.15 3.49
C ARG A 79 -15.05 0.40 2.09
N VAL A 80 -14.03 0.48 1.24
CA VAL A 80 -14.20 0.78 -0.19
C VAL A 80 -15.08 -0.28 -0.87
N ALA A 81 -14.90 -1.56 -0.55
CA ALA A 81 -15.75 -2.63 -1.07
C ALA A 81 -17.24 -2.45 -0.68
N GLU A 82 -17.52 -2.06 0.57
CA GLU A 82 -18.89 -1.74 1.01
C GLU A 82 -19.46 -0.55 0.25
N GLY A 83 -18.69 0.53 0.11
CA GLY A 83 -19.08 1.72 -0.64
C GLY A 83 -19.40 1.45 -2.10
N ILE A 84 -18.60 0.63 -2.79
CA ILE A 84 -18.84 0.26 -4.19
C ILE A 84 -20.16 -0.50 -4.36
N VAL A 85 -20.42 -1.49 -3.49
CA VAL A 85 -21.67 -2.28 -3.56
C VAL A 85 -22.87 -1.41 -3.24
N TYR A 86 -22.78 -0.57 -2.22
CA TYR A 86 -23.84 0.38 -1.87
C TYR A 86 -24.13 1.36 -3.01
N ALA A 87 -23.10 1.97 -3.60
CA ALA A 87 -23.26 2.86 -4.75
C ALA A 87 -23.99 2.17 -5.91
N THR A 88 -23.59 0.91 -6.18
CA THR A 88 -24.19 0.10 -7.25
C THR A 88 -25.66 -0.18 -6.99
N ASP A 89 -26.02 -0.60 -5.78
CA ASP A 89 -27.39 -0.92 -5.39
C ASP A 89 -28.28 0.35 -5.36
N ARG A 90 -27.68 1.52 -5.04
CA ARG A 90 -28.32 2.85 -5.17
C ARG A 90 -28.40 3.38 -6.61
N GLY A 91 -27.99 2.58 -7.59
CA GLY A 91 -28.18 2.85 -9.01
C GLY A 91 -27.13 3.79 -9.63
N ALA A 92 -25.98 3.98 -8.98
CA ALA A 92 -24.86 4.71 -9.56
C ALA A 92 -24.50 4.15 -10.95
N LYS A 93 -24.03 5.04 -11.83
CA LYS A 93 -23.63 4.71 -13.21
C LYS A 93 -22.14 4.92 -13.45
N ALA A 94 -21.57 5.87 -12.73
CA ALA A 94 -20.14 6.06 -12.64
C ALA A 94 -19.75 6.26 -11.17
N ILE A 95 -18.56 5.81 -10.78
CA ILE A 95 -17.95 6.03 -9.46
C ILE A 95 -16.59 6.67 -9.67
N SER A 96 -16.33 7.77 -8.96
CA SER A 96 -15.00 8.40 -8.87
C SER A 96 -14.33 7.95 -7.58
N MET A 97 -13.15 7.33 -7.67
CA MET A 97 -12.37 6.86 -6.54
C MET A 97 -11.02 7.58 -6.51
N SER A 98 -11.02 8.78 -5.93
CA SER A 98 -9.83 9.59 -5.70
C SER A 98 -9.11 9.14 -4.41
N LEU A 99 -8.72 7.87 -4.36
CA LEU A 99 -8.18 7.20 -3.18
C LEU A 99 -7.21 6.07 -3.55
N GLY A 100 -6.34 5.72 -2.61
CA GLY A 100 -5.64 4.43 -2.58
C GLY A 100 -6.18 3.55 -1.46
N THR A 101 -5.82 2.26 -1.47
CA THR A 101 -6.17 1.34 -0.38
C THR A 101 -4.95 0.82 0.37
N ASP A 102 -5.08 0.75 1.70
CA ASP A 102 -4.07 0.15 2.59
C ASP A 102 -3.96 -1.38 2.40
N SER A 103 -4.97 -1.98 1.76
CA SER A 103 -5.10 -3.41 1.64
C SER A 103 -5.97 -3.82 0.45
N PHE A 104 -5.52 -4.83 -0.29
CA PHE A 104 -6.30 -5.48 -1.33
C PHE A 104 -6.97 -6.76 -0.80
N SER A 105 -8.18 -6.59 -0.27
CA SER A 105 -9.01 -7.71 0.19
C SER A 105 -9.69 -8.44 -0.99
N SER A 106 -9.93 -9.74 -0.83
CA SER A 106 -10.79 -10.50 -1.75
C SER A 106 -12.19 -9.89 -1.92
N SER A 107 -12.70 -9.17 -0.92
CA SER A 107 -14.00 -8.49 -0.96
C SER A 107 -13.98 -7.30 -1.92
N LEU A 108 -12.88 -6.55 -1.96
CA LEU A 108 -12.69 -5.43 -2.89
C LEU A 108 -12.77 -5.90 -4.34
N ARG A 109 -12.07 -6.99 -4.71
CA ARG A 109 -12.17 -7.57 -6.05
C ARG A 109 -13.60 -7.98 -6.41
N ARG A 110 -14.33 -8.57 -5.45
CA ARG A 110 -15.72 -8.99 -5.67
C ARG A 110 -16.66 -7.80 -5.81
N ALA A 111 -16.43 -6.71 -5.07
CA ALA A 111 -17.19 -5.47 -5.16
C ALA A 111 -16.97 -4.76 -6.51
N VAL A 112 -15.72 -4.60 -6.95
CA VAL A 112 -15.37 -4.04 -8.26
C VAL A 112 -16.04 -4.86 -9.37
N ARG A 113 -15.87 -6.19 -9.37
CA ARG A 113 -16.53 -7.08 -10.34
C ARG A 113 -18.06 -7.02 -10.25
N TYR A 114 -18.63 -6.80 -9.07
CA TYR A 114 -20.06 -6.64 -8.90
C TYR A 114 -20.55 -5.37 -9.59
N ALA A 115 -19.93 -4.23 -9.31
CA ALA A 115 -20.25 -2.95 -9.95
C ALA A 115 -20.10 -3.00 -11.48
N HIS A 116 -18.98 -3.53 -11.97
CA HIS A 116 -18.72 -3.68 -13.40
C HIS A 116 -19.80 -4.52 -14.12
N ARG A 117 -20.21 -5.66 -13.55
CA ARG A 117 -21.31 -6.49 -14.09
C ARG A 117 -22.68 -5.78 -14.07
N HIS A 118 -22.87 -4.81 -13.19
CA HIS A 118 -24.09 -3.98 -13.15
C HIS A 118 -24.02 -2.76 -14.08
N GLY A 119 -22.97 -2.67 -14.91
CA GLY A 119 -22.79 -1.60 -15.89
C GLY A 119 -22.30 -0.29 -15.28
N VAL A 120 -21.67 -0.35 -14.11
CA VAL A 120 -21.05 0.81 -13.46
C VAL A 120 -19.62 0.99 -13.96
N VAL A 121 -19.29 2.19 -14.43
CA VAL A 121 -17.91 2.56 -14.81
C VAL A 121 -17.20 3.15 -13.60
N MET A 122 -16.00 2.67 -13.28
CA MET A 122 -15.25 3.12 -12.12
C MET A 122 -13.95 3.78 -12.58
N ALA A 123 -13.70 5.01 -12.16
CA ALA A 123 -12.44 5.72 -12.40
C ALA A 123 -11.65 5.79 -11.08
N VAL A 124 -10.36 5.48 -11.12
CA VAL A 124 -9.49 5.36 -9.93
C VAL A 124 -8.22 6.15 -10.14
N ALA A 125 -7.83 6.97 -9.17
CA ALA A 125 -6.58 7.71 -9.20
C ALA A 125 -5.38 6.74 -9.21
N SER A 126 -4.30 7.11 -9.90
CA SER A 126 -3.07 6.31 -10.04
C SER A 126 -2.13 6.38 -8.84
N GLY A 127 -2.18 7.44 -8.03
CA GLY A 127 -1.20 7.71 -6.97
C GLY A 127 -0.54 9.08 -7.13
N ASN A 128 0.20 9.54 -6.12
CA ASN A 128 0.98 10.78 -6.18
C ASN A 128 2.38 10.59 -5.56
N GLU A 129 3.04 9.48 -5.87
CA GLU A 129 4.28 9.05 -5.24
C GLU A 129 5.51 9.19 -6.16
N PHE A 130 5.41 9.93 -7.27
CA PHE A 130 6.49 10.17 -8.24
C PHE A 130 7.04 8.88 -8.87
N HIS A 131 6.24 7.79 -8.91
CA HIS A 131 6.77 6.46 -9.16
C HIS A 131 5.96 5.64 -10.18
N PHE A 132 6.60 4.59 -10.71
CA PHE A 132 5.96 3.62 -11.62
C PHE A 132 5.17 2.51 -10.90
N HIS A 133 5.15 2.51 -9.57
CA HIS A 133 4.50 1.44 -8.81
C HIS A 133 2.98 1.56 -8.90
N HIS A 134 2.28 0.53 -8.46
CA HIS A 134 0.83 0.48 -8.58
C HIS A 134 0.10 0.24 -7.27
N HIS A 135 -1.16 0.69 -7.23
CA HIS A 135 -2.06 0.56 -6.08
C HIS A 135 -3.38 -0.11 -6.44
N TYR A 136 -4.12 -0.51 -5.40
CA TYR A 136 -5.47 -1.05 -5.55
C TYR A 136 -6.52 -0.01 -5.15
N PRO A 137 -7.68 0.04 -5.84
CA PRO A 137 -8.15 -0.88 -6.88
C PRO A 137 -7.72 -0.55 -8.32
N GLN A 138 -6.76 0.37 -8.55
CA GLN A 138 -6.47 0.91 -9.89
C GLN A 138 -5.99 -0.13 -10.90
N VAL A 139 -5.29 -1.19 -10.47
CA VAL A 139 -4.81 -2.29 -11.33
C VAL A 139 -5.81 -3.42 -11.54
N MET A 140 -7.09 -3.19 -11.25
CA MET A 140 -8.13 -4.18 -11.57
C MET A 140 -8.67 -3.93 -12.98
N ASP A 141 -8.70 -4.96 -13.83
CA ASP A 141 -9.13 -4.86 -15.24
C ASP A 141 -10.53 -4.26 -15.46
N ASP A 142 -11.36 -4.30 -14.41
CA ASP A 142 -12.74 -3.82 -14.39
C ASP A 142 -12.86 -2.30 -14.11
N VAL A 143 -11.75 -1.57 -13.92
CA VAL A 143 -11.72 -0.11 -13.65
C VAL A 143 -10.92 0.66 -14.70
N LEU A 144 -11.01 2.01 -14.66
CA LEU A 144 -10.15 2.92 -15.41
C LEU A 144 -9.10 3.54 -14.48
N ALA A 145 -7.82 3.28 -14.72
CA ALA A 145 -6.70 3.91 -14.01
C ALA A 145 -6.42 5.32 -14.56
N VAL A 146 -6.42 6.34 -13.69
CA VAL A 146 -6.37 7.75 -14.08
C VAL A 146 -5.11 8.45 -13.59
N GLY A 147 -4.29 8.88 -14.53
CA GLY A 147 -3.08 9.69 -14.31
C GLY A 147 -3.36 11.19 -14.35
N GLY A 148 -2.33 11.98 -14.03
CA GLY A 148 -2.42 13.44 -13.93
C GLY A 148 -1.64 14.14 -15.03
N ILE A 149 -2.24 15.21 -15.59
CA ILE A 149 -1.55 16.16 -16.46
C ILE A 149 -1.80 17.58 -15.98
N ASN A 150 -0.73 18.34 -15.90
CA ASN A 150 -0.69 19.72 -15.46
C ASN A 150 -0.87 20.70 -16.63
N PRO A 151 -1.32 21.93 -16.32
CA PRO A 151 -1.27 23.03 -17.27
C PRO A 151 0.17 23.42 -17.60
N ASP A 152 0.38 24.03 -18.76
CA ASP A 152 1.65 24.63 -19.17
C ASP A 152 2.19 25.70 -18.19
N THR A 153 1.34 26.24 -17.34
CA THR A 153 1.69 27.21 -16.28
C THR A 153 1.88 26.60 -14.90
N ALA A 154 1.91 25.27 -14.75
CA ALA A 154 1.82 24.62 -13.45
C ALA A 154 2.90 25.00 -12.43
N ASN A 155 4.14 25.16 -12.88
CA ASN A 155 5.23 25.64 -12.01
C ASN A 155 5.04 27.10 -11.58
N LEU A 156 4.37 27.92 -12.40
CA LEU A 156 4.01 29.30 -12.03
C LEU A 156 2.84 29.28 -11.05
N ALA A 157 1.82 28.46 -11.31
CA ALA A 157 0.65 28.29 -10.47
C ALA A 157 0.98 27.75 -9.07
N ALA A 158 2.03 26.93 -8.96
CA ALA A 158 2.56 26.47 -7.66
C ALA A 158 3.13 27.60 -6.80
N ARG A 159 3.55 28.72 -7.42
CA ARG A 159 4.06 29.92 -6.72
C ARG A 159 2.98 30.96 -6.48
N ASP A 160 2.11 31.14 -7.48
CA ASP A 160 0.93 32.01 -7.41
C ASP A 160 -0.25 31.35 -8.14
N PRO A 161 -1.27 30.85 -7.39
CA PRO A 161 -2.44 30.19 -7.96
C PRO A 161 -3.18 30.99 -9.03
N HIS A 162 -3.10 32.33 -9.03
CA HIS A 162 -3.77 33.15 -10.04
C HIS A 162 -3.19 33.00 -11.44
N LEU A 163 -1.90 32.60 -11.54
CA LEU A 163 -1.23 32.37 -12.81
C LEU A 163 -1.74 31.12 -13.55
N ALA A 164 -2.50 30.25 -12.88
CA ALA A 164 -3.21 29.15 -13.52
C ALA A 164 -4.17 29.63 -14.62
N ARG A 165 -4.71 30.86 -14.51
CA ARG A 165 -5.60 31.45 -15.53
C ARG A 165 -4.92 31.77 -16.84
N ALA A 166 -3.59 31.85 -16.85
CA ALA A 166 -2.80 32.05 -18.07
C ALA A 166 -2.51 30.74 -18.80
N ALA A 167 -2.96 29.59 -18.27
CA ALA A 167 -2.79 28.30 -18.92
C ALA A 167 -3.42 28.30 -20.32
N THR A 168 -2.67 27.84 -21.32
CA THR A 168 -3.16 27.71 -22.69
C THR A 168 -3.47 26.27 -23.07
N ASN A 169 -2.89 25.30 -22.34
CA ASN A 169 -3.11 23.88 -22.60
C ASN A 169 -2.79 23.01 -21.36
N PHE A 170 -3.30 21.78 -21.37
CA PHE A 170 -2.99 20.73 -20.38
C PHE A 170 -2.29 19.58 -21.09
N THR A 171 -0.97 19.65 -21.20
CA THR A 171 -0.14 18.63 -21.85
C THR A 171 1.05 18.21 -21.01
N VAL A 172 1.34 18.91 -19.91
CA VAL A 172 2.52 18.63 -19.10
C VAL A 172 2.25 17.46 -18.19
N HIS A 173 3.14 16.47 -18.13
CA HIS A 173 2.96 15.37 -17.18
C HIS A 173 3.01 15.93 -15.75
N ALA A 174 2.05 15.54 -14.90
CA ALA A 174 2.13 15.90 -13.49
C ALA A 174 3.25 15.07 -12.84
N SER A 175 4.35 15.70 -12.44
CA SER A 175 5.59 15.01 -12.05
C SER A 175 5.41 14.08 -10.83
N TYR A 176 4.41 14.35 -10.00
CA TYR A 176 4.03 13.54 -8.85
C TYR A 176 3.15 12.35 -9.21
N ALA A 177 2.46 12.36 -10.35
CA ALA A 177 1.47 11.33 -10.68
C ALA A 177 2.18 10.00 -10.97
N ASP A 178 1.65 8.94 -10.38
CA ASP A 178 2.13 7.60 -10.68
C ASP A 178 1.80 7.21 -12.12
N TYR A 179 2.68 6.40 -12.70
CA TYR A 179 2.64 6.02 -14.10
C TYR A 179 2.97 4.54 -14.27
N GLY A 180 2.90 4.00 -15.49
CA GLY A 180 3.26 2.61 -15.74
C GLY A 180 2.29 1.85 -16.64
N PRO A 181 2.51 0.54 -16.84
CA PRO A 181 1.82 -0.21 -17.88
C PRO A 181 0.31 -0.38 -17.67
N HIS A 182 -0.17 -0.22 -16.44
CA HIS A 182 -1.58 -0.30 -16.08
C HIS A 182 -2.39 0.98 -16.36
N LEU A 183 -1.74 2.08 -16.77
CA LEU A 183 -2.39 3.38 -16.91
C LEU A 183 -3.34 3.42 -18.12
N ASP A 184 -4.58 3.87 -17.91
CA ASP A 184 -5.57 3.99 -18.97
C ASP A 184 -5.57 5.35 -19.63
N VAL A 185 -5.81 6.41 -18.87
CA VAL A 185 -5.93 7.76 -19.41
C VAL A 185 -5.38 8.77 -18.41
N VAL A 186 -5.01 9.94 -18.90
CA VAL A 186 -4.70 11.09 -18.05
C VAL A 186 -5.81 12.12 -18.12
N ALA A 187 -5.96 12.90 -17.05
CA ALA A 187 -6.87 14.03 -17.01
C ALA A 187 -6.26 15.23 -16.25
N PRO A 188 -6.81 16.45 -16.46
CA PRO A 188 -6.29 17.66 -15.84
C PRO A 188 -6.18 17.59 -14.31
N THR A 189 -5.01 18.01 -13.80
CA THR A 189 -4.74 18.38 -12.41
C THR A 189 -4.55 19.90 -12.31
N GLN A 190 -4.40 20.48 -11.12
CA GLN A 190 -4.34 21.94 -10.92
C GLN A 190 -5.56 22.67 -11.49
N VAL A 191 -6.74 22.12 -11.23
CA VAL A 191 -8.01 22.64 -11.73
C VAL A 191 -8.75 23.42 -10.65
N PRO A 192 -9.64 24.35 -11.02
CA PRO A 192 -10.50 25.00 -10.06
C PRO A 192 -11.59 24.04 -9.55
N THR A 193 -11.97 24.18 -8.28
CA THR A 193 -12.99 23.32 -7.63
C THR A 193 -13.75 24.05 -6.51
N THR A 194 -14.82 23.44 -6.00
CA THR A 194 -15.60 23.95 -4.87
C THR A 194 -14.96 23.62 -3.53
N GLU A 195 -15.14 24.48 -2.53
CA GLU A 195 -14.64 24.27 -1.16
C GLU A 195 -15.75 23.87 -0.18
N TRP A 196 -15.36 23.17 0.89
CA TRP A 196 -16.26 22.88 2.00
C TRP A 196 -16.66 24.16 2.73
N GLY A 197 -17.95 24.32 3.04
CA GLY A 197 -18.48 25.53 3.66
C GLY A 197 -18.80 26.67 2.68
N GLY A 198 -18.50 26.51 1.39
CA GLY A 198 -18.82 27.46 0.32
C GLY A 198 -17.59 28.08 -0.34
N GLY A 199 -17.79 28.67 -1.52
CA GLY A 199 -16.74 29.25 -2.34
C GLY A 199 -16.00 28.24 -3.22
N SER A 200 -14.89 28.69 -3.79
CA SER A 200 -14.07 27.92 -4.72
C SER A 200 -12.58 28.12 -4.46
N ARG A 201 -11.79 27.15 -4.89
CA ARG A 201 -10.33 27.20 -4.96
C ARG A 201 -9.92 27.17 -6.43
N LEU A 202 -8.95 28.03 -6.77
CA LEU A 202 -8.48 28.20 -8.15
C LEU A 202 -7.63 27.04 -8.67
N THR A 203 -6.81 26.45 -7.79
CA THR A 203 -5.88 25.38 -8.15
C THR A 203 -5.99 24.25 -7.13
N TRP A 204 -6.35 23.06 -7.60
CA TRP A 204 -6.36 21.85 -6.81
C TRP A 204 -5.59 20.73 -7.52
N ASP A 205 -4.49 20.31 -6.87
CA ASP A 205 -3.52 19.34 -7.36
C ASP A 205 -3.87 17.89 -7.03
N GLY A 206 -3.17 16.97 -7.70
CA GLY A 206 -3.22 15.54 -7.47
C GLY A 206 -4.05 14.79 -8.49
N THR A 207 -3.74 13.51 -8.69
CA THR A 207 -4.56 12.57 -9.49
C THR A 207 -6.00 12.46 -8.98
N SER A 208 -6.24 12.89 -7.74
CA SER A 208 -7.57 13.11 -7.16
C SER A 208 -8.42 14.14 -7.90
N ALA A 209 -7.81 15.17 -8.49
CA ALA A 209 -8.47 16.18 -9.31
C ALA A 209 -8.70 15.68 -10.76
N ALA A 210 -7.82 14.82 -11.27
CA ALA A 210 -7.94 14.18 -12.58
C ALA A 210 -9.11 13.18 -12.65
N THR A 211 -9.19 12.27 -11.67
CA THR A 211 -10.17 11.18 -11.60
C THR A 211 -11.64 11.58 -11.83
N PRO A 212 -12.19 12.64 -11.20
CA PRO A 212 -13.58 13.05 -11.43
C PRO A 212 -13.88 13.49 -12.87
N HIS A 213 -12.89 13.95 -13.66
CA HIS A 213 -13.10 14.24 -15.08
C HIS A 213 -13.47 12.98 -15.88
N VAL A 214 -12.83 11.85 -15.56
CA VAL A 214 -13.06 10.57 -16.22
C VAL A 214 -14.40 9.98 -15.78
N ALA A 215 -14.73 10.03 -14.49
CA ALA A 215 -16.04 9.60 -13.99
C ALA A 215 -17.18 10.44 -14.57
N ALA A 216 -17.01 11.77 -14.68
CA ALA A 216 -17.97 12.66 -15.33
C ALA A 216 -18.11 12.35 -16.83
N THR A 217 -17.00 12.08 -17.53
CA THR A 217 -17.02 11.67 -18.94
C THR A 217 -17.82 10.38 -19.13
N ALA A 218 -17.63 9.39 -18.25
CA ALA A 218 -18.42 8.16 -18.26
C ALA A 218 -19.92 8.46 -18.04
N ALA A 219 -20.26 9.36 -17.10
CA ALA A 219 -21.64 9.77 -16.87
C ALA A 219 -22.27 10.43 -18.11
N LEU A 220 -21.52 11.28 -18.84
CA LEU A 220 -21.98 11.91 -20.08
C LEU A 220 -22.18 10.87 -21.21
N VAL A 221 -21.26 9.92 -21.38
CA VAL A 221 -21.37 8.81 -22.33
C VAL A 221 -22.63 7.99 -22.07
N LEU A 222 -22.86 7.60 -20.82
CA LEU A 222 -24.03 6.81 -20.41
C LEU A 222 -25.34 7.61 -20.53
N SER A 223 -25.30 8.92 -20.27
CA SER A 223 -26.44 9.83 -20.47
C SER A 223 -26.82 9.91 -21.96
N ARG A 224 -25.83 10.07 -22.85
CA ARG A 224 -26.05 10.07 -24.30
C ARG A 224 -26.62 8.74 -24.79
N ALA A 225 -26.09 7.63 -24.30
CA ALA A 225 -26.59 6.30 -24.66
C ALA A 225 -28.06 6.14 -24.29
N ARG A 226 -28.44 6.54 -23.06
CA ARG A 226 -29.83 6.56 -22.60
C ARG A 226 -30.73 7.42 -23.47
N ALA A 227 -30.28 8.63 -23.85
CA ALA A 227 -31.05 9.53 -24.71
C ALA A 227 -31.31 8.94 -26.11
N LEU A 228 -30.45 8.03 -26.58
CA LEU A 228 -30.61 7.32 -27.85
C LEU A 228 -31.28 5.94 -27.72
N GLY A 229 -31.69 5.54 -26.51
CA GLY A 229 -32.22 4.19 -26.26
C GLY A 229 -31.17 3.07 -26.39
N ILE A 230 -29.88 3.42 -26.38
CA ILE A 230 -28.77 2.46 -26.46
C ILE A 230 -28.40 2.03 -25.04
N ARG A 231 -28.46 0.73 -24.77
CA ARG A 231 -27.90 0.15 -23.54
C ARG A 231 -26.41 -0.15 -23.78
N LEU A 232 -25.54 0.54 -23.06
CA LEU A 232 -24.11 0.24 -23.00
C LEU A 232 -23.80 -0.70 -21.83
N SER A 233 -22.84 -1.59 -22.03
CA SER A 233 -22.10 -2.26 -20.96
C SER A 233 -20.99 -1.36 -20.43
N ALA A 234 -20.47 -1.66 -19.23
CA ALA A 234 -19.32 -0.95 -18.69
C ALA A 234 -18.08 -1.11 -19.59
N ASP A 235 -17.81 -2.32 -20.10
CA ASP A 235 -16.77 -2.59 -21.10
C ASP A 235 -16.86 -1.65 -22.32
N GLU A 236 -18.05 -1.45 -22.90
CA GLU A 236 -18.22 -0.57 -24.06
C GLU A 236 -17.95 0.89 -23.70
N ALA A 237 -18.36 1.34 -22.51
CA ALA A 237 -18.10 2.70 -22.06
C ALA A 237 -16.59 2.94 -21.80
N ILE A 238 -15.91 1.97 -21.18
CA ILE A 238 -14.45 1.97 -20.99
C ILE A 238 -13.74 2.06 -22.33
N GLN A 239 -14.15 1.23 -23.31
CA GLN A 239 -13.56 1.24 -24.65
C GLN A 239 -13.82 2.53 -25.42
N ILE A 240 -15.02 3.13 -25.27
CA ILE A 240 -15.29 4.46 -25.82
C ILE A 240 -14.31 5.48 -25.24
N ILE A 241 -14.09 5.50 -23.92
CA ILE A 241 -13.21 6.46 -23.26
C ILE A 241 -11.76 6.28 -23.74
N ARG A 242 -11.22 5.06 -23.68
CA ARG A 242 -9.85 4.74 -24.14
C ARG A 242 -9.65 5.13 -25.61
N MET A 243 -10.54 4.67 -26.50
CA MET A 243 -10.40 4.85 -27.96
C MET A 243 -10.82 6.23 -28.48
N THR A 244 -11.14 7.17 -27.58
CA THR A 244 -11.41 8.57 -27.93
C THR A 244 -10.55 9.56 -27.17
N ALA A 245 -9.65 9.08 -26.31
CA ALA A 245 -8.65 9.91 -25.67
C ALA A 245 -7.80 10.64 -26.73
N THR A 246 -7.42 11.88 -26.43
CA THR A 246 -6.50 12.67 -27.26
C THR A 246 -5.09 12.21 -26.93
N ASP A 247 -4.48 11.47 -27.84
CA ASP A 247 -3.05 11.16 -27.83
C ASP A 247 -2.23 12.47 -27.80
N LEU A 248 -1.35 12.60 -26.80
CA LEU A 248 -0.57 13.82 -26.57
C LEU A 248 0.71 13.88 -27.40
N THR A 249 1.22 12.74 -27.89
CA THR A 249 2.46 12.57 -28.67
C THR A 249 3.42 13.77 -28.65
N ASP A 250 4.35 13.76 -27.70
CA ASP A 250 5.43 14.74 -27.56
C ASP A 250 6.65 14.08 -26.93
N ARG A 251 7.63 13.76 -27.78
CA ARG A 251 8.88 13.10 -27.34
C ARG A 251 9.70 13.96 -26.38
N SER A 252 9.54 15.29 -26.40
CA SER A 252 10.23 16.17 -25.45
C SER A 252 9.72 16.00 -24.01
N GLN A 253 8.49 15.49 -23.87
CA GLN A 253 7.86 15.17 -22.59
C GLN A 253 7.82 13.67 -22.29
N GLY A 254 8.43 12.84 -23.15
CA GLY A 254 8.46 11.39 -22.99
C GLY A 254 7.23 10.65 -23.51
N TYR A 255 6.26 11.33 -24.13
CA TYR A 255 5.08 10.68 -24.70
C TYR A 255 5.39 10.07 -26.08
N ALA A 256 4.86 8.88 -26.32
CA ALA A 256 5.01 8.16 -27.57
C ALA A 256 3.67 8.07 -28.33
N PRO A 257 3.67 7.90 -29.66
CA PRO A 257 2.43 7.73 -30.41
C PRO A 257 1.62 6.52 -29.93
N GLY A 258 0.31 6.73 -29.75
CA GLY A 258 -0.62 5.73 -29.25
C GLY A 258 -0.61 5.64 -27.73
N TRP A 259 -0.57 4.42 -27.21
CA TRP A 259 -0.49 4.19 -25.77
C TRP A 259 0.97 4.32 -25.29
N ASP A 260 1.19 5.02 -24.17
CA ASP A 260 2.50 5.14 -23.50
C ASP A 260 2.39 5.10 -21.95
N LEU A 261 3.53 4.95 -21.28
CA LEU A 261 3.58 4.78 -19.81
C LEU A 261 3.11 6.01 -19.02
N LEU A 262 3.23 7.22 -19.56
CA LEU A 262 3.01 8.48 -18.84
C LEU A 262 1.60 9.05 -19.07
N SER A 263 1.00 8.73 -20.23
CA SER A 263 -0.31 9.26 -20.64
C SER A 263 -1.39 8.18 -20.83
N GLY A 264 -1.01 6.90 -20.79
CA GLY A 264 -1.91 5.81 -21.15
C GLY A 264 -2.34 5.95 -22.61
N TRP A 265 -3.65 5.87 -22.89
CA TRP A 265 -4.26 6.20 -24.18
C TRP A 265 -4.30 7.70 -24.50
N GLY A 266 -3.83 8.55 -23.59
CA GLY A 266 -3.80 10.00 -23.71
C GLY A 266 -4.81 10.71 -22.82
N ARG A 267 -5.01 12.01 -23.11
CA ARG A 267 -5.89 12.88 -22.34
C ARG A 267 -7.37 12.56 -22.60
N VAL A 268 -8.15 12.36 -21.53
CA VAL A 268 -9.60 12.13 -21.65
C VAL A 268 -10.29 13.24 -22.47
N ASN A 269 -11.17 12.86 -23.40
CA ASN A 269 -11.87 13.79 -24.29
C ASN A 269 -13.39 13.55 -24.25
N ALA A 270 -14.08 14.30 -23.39
CA ALA A 270 -15.52 14.13 -23.18
C ALA A 270 -16.35 14.34 -24.46
N PHE A 271 -15.98 15.31 -25.30
CA PHE A 271 -16.70 15.60 -26.55
C PHE A 271 -16.58 14.43 -27.54
N ALA A 272 -15.37 13.91 -27.75
CA ALA A 272 -15.14 12.78 -28.65
C ALA A 272 -15.84 11.50 -28.13
N ALA A 273 -15.76 11.24 -26.82
CA ALA A 273 -16.42 10.11 -26.17
C ALA A 273 -17.94 10.14 -26.34
N VAL A 274 -18.59 11.28 -26.05
CA VAL A 274 -20.04 11.43 -26.23
C VAL A 274 -20.46 11.28 -27.69
N ARG A 275 -19.71 11.86 -28.63
CA ARG A 275 -20.00 11.72 -30.08
C ARG A 275 -19.79 10.32 -30.61
N ARG A 276 -19.00 9.48 -29.95
CA ARG A 276 -18.77 8.08 -30.30
C ARG A 276 -20.00 7.20 -30.03
N VAL A 277 -20.89 7.64 -29.13
CA VAL A 277 -22.16 6.95 -28.84
C VAL A 277 -23.18 7.17 -29.96
N ALA A 278 -23.15 6.29 -30.96
CA ALA A 278 -24.14 6.19 -32.03
C ALA A 278 -24.16 4.78 -32.64
N PRO A 279 -25.25 4.36 -33.31
CA PRO A 279 -25.28 3.11 -34.07
C PRO A 279 -24.11 3.05 -35.06
N GLY A 280 -23.41 1.91 -35.12
CA GLY A 280 -22.27 1.68 -36.00
C GLY A 280 -20.98 2.43 -35.65
N ARG A 281 -20.95 3.21 -34.56
CA ARG A 281 -19.75 3.96 -34.12
C ARG A 281 -19.15 3.47 -32.81
N ILE A 282 -19.88 2.66 -32.03
CA ILE A 282 -19.41 2.13 -30.74
C ILE A 282 -18.30 1.11 -31.02
N PRO A 283 -17.08 1.28 -30.46
CA PRO A 283 -15.99 0.34 -30.67
C PRO A 283 -16.33 -1.04 -30.11
N PRO A 284 -15.81 -2.13 -30.72
CA PRO A 284 -15.89 -3.43 -30.11
C PRO A 284 -15.13 -3.44 -28.78
N VAL A 285 -15.51 -4.32 -27.88
CA VAL A 285 -14.78 -4.60 -26.65
C VAL A 285 -13.62 -5.54 -26.95
N ALA A 286 -12.41 -5.10 -26.65
CA ALA A 286 -11.25 -5.94 -26.39
C ALA A 286 -10.96 -5.89 -24.88
N ASN A 287 -10.75 -7.03 -24.23
CA ASN A 287 -10.37 -7.09 -22.84
C ASN A 287 -9.52 -8.36 -22.61
N ILE A 288 -8.34 -8.23 -22.02
CA ILE A 288 -7.49 -9.34 -21.55
C ILE A 288 -7.84 -9.58 -20.07
N VAL A 289 -8.24 -10.82 -19.76
CA VAL A 289 -8.76 -11.21 -18.44
C VAL A 289 -7.75 -12.07 -17.67
N ALA A 290 -6.75 -12.62 -18.36
CA ALA A 290 -5.66 -13.38 -17.76
C ALA A 290 -4.47 -13.43 -18.74
N PRO A 291 -3.21 -13.33 -18.27
CA PRO A 291 -2.78 -13.15 -16.86
C PRO A 291 -3.29 -11.84 -16.25
N ASP A 292 -3.32 -11.74 -14.91
CA ASP A 292 -3.59 -10.46 -14.21
C ASP A 292 -2.37 -9.53 -14.38
N TRP A 293 -2.57 -8.21 -14.21
CA TRP A 293 -1.48 -7.23 -14.13
C TRP A 293 -0.34 -7.68 -13.19
N TYR A 294 0.88 -7.53 -13.69
CA TYR A 294 2.13 -7.84 -13.00
C TYR A 294 2.29 -9.31 -12.57
N GLN A 295 1.46 -10.22 -13.09
CA GLN A 295 1.47 -11.61 -12.65
C GLN A 295 2.83 -12.29 -12.93
N PRO A 296 3.50 -12.87 -11.92
CA PRO A 296 4.72 -13.62 -12.09
C PRO A 296 4.45 -15.03 -12.64
N GLU A 297 5.08 -15.38 -13.76
CA GLU A 297 4.83 -16.60 -14.50
C GLU A 297 6.09 -17.42 -14.77
N ARG A 298 6.05 -18.69 -14.37
CA ARG A 298 7.17 -19.64 -14.51
C ARG A 298 6.86 -20.83 -15.42
N GLY A 299 5.67 -20.86 -16.02
CA GLY A 299 5.14 -22.06 -16.67
C GLY A 299 4.17 -21.78 -17.79
N ARG A 300 3.25 -22.73 -18.00
CA ARG A 300 2.23 -22.61 -19.04
C ARG A 300 1.08 -21.74 -18.56
N ILE A 301 0.73 -20.74 -19.37
CA ILE A 301 -0.34 -19.79 -19.08
C ILE A 301 -1.39 -19.81 -20.18
N GLY A 302 -2.66 -19.76 -19.78
CA GLY A 302 -3.77 -19.59 -20.71
C GLY A 302 -4.11 -18.10 -20.82
N VAL A 303 -3.85 -17.50 -21.97
CA VAL A 303 -4.27 -16.12 -22.22
C VAL A 303 -5.76 -16.11 -22.47
N ARG A 304 -6.52 -15.48 -21.57
CA ARG A 304 -7.97 -15.37 -21.68
C ARG A 304 -8.34 -13.95 -22.06
N GLY A 305 -9.27 -13.80 -22.99
CA GLY A 305 -9.76 -12.48 -23.36
C GLY A 305 -11.18 -12.49 -23.92
N ILE A 306 -11.73 -11.30 -24.02
CA ILE A 306 -13.03 -10.97 -24.58
C ILE A 306 -12.78 -10.11 -25.82
N ALA A 307 -13.30 -10.54 -26.96
CA ALA A 307 -13.37 -9.74 -28.18
C ALA A 307 -14.83 -9.80 -28.65
N LYS A 308 -15.61 -8.75 -28.43
CA LYS A 308 -17.05 -8.73 -28.77
C LYS A 308 -17.46 -7.39 -29.35
N GLY A 309 -18.42 -7.36 -30.25
CA GLY A 309 -18.93 -6.12 -30.85
C GLY A 309 -20.42 -6.20 -31.11
N ARG A 310 -21.00 -5.08 -31.52
CA ARG A 310 -22.40 -5.02 -31.99
C ARG A 310 -22.59 -5.61 -33.39
N SER A 311 -21.48 -5.86 -34.08
CA SER A 311 -21.36 -6.62 -35.32
C SER A 311 -20.22 -7.64 -35.16
N PRO A 312 -20.05 -8.61 -36.10
CA PRO A 312 -18.94 -9.56 -36.05
C PRO A 312 -17.58 -8.86 -35.92
N VAL A 313 -16.71 -9.42 -35.09
CA VAL A 313 -15.40 -8.84 -34.78
C VAL A 313 -14.30 -9.75 -35.30
N ALA A 314 -13.31 -9.18 -35.99
CA ALA A 314 -12.01 -9.79 -36.20
C ALA A 314 -11.06 -9.33 -35.09
N TRP A 315 -10.25 -10.24 -34.53
CA TRP A 315 -9.31 -9.91 -33.47
C TRP A 315 -7.94 -10.54 -33.70
N ARG A 316 -6.91 -9.89 -33.15
CA ARG A 316 -5.55 -10.41 -33.06
C ARG A 316 -4.99 -10.20 -31.67
N LEU A 317 -4.24 -11.18 -31.20
CA LEU A 317 -3.50 -11.16 -29.94
C LEU A 317 -2.02 -11.13 -30.27
N GLU A 318 -1.32 -10.17 -29.67
CA GLU A 318 0.09 -9.88 -29.90
C GLU A 318 0.86 -9.97 -28.58
N LEU A 319 2.16 -10.28 -28.65
CA LEU A 319 3.07 -10.40 -27.53
C LEU A 319 4.39 -9.69 -27.85
N ALA A 320 4.96 -8.99 -26.86
CA ALA A 320 6.26 -8.33 -26.96
C ALA A 320 6.94 -8.20 -25.59
N ALA A 321 8.27 -8.03 -25.58
CA ALA A 321 9.07 -7.87 -24.37
C ALA A 321 9.09 -6.40 -23.90
N GLY A 322 9.08 -6.18 -22.58
CA GLY A 322 9.04 -4.86 -21.96
C GLY A 322 7.64 -4.28 -21.79
N GLU A 323 7.56 -3.14 -21.09
CA GLU A 323 6.30 -2.44 -20.73
C GLU A 323 5.75 -1.57 -21.88
N GLN A 324 6.65 -0.95 -22.66
CA GLN A 324 6.31 -0.11 -23.82
C GLN A 324 7.00 -0.60 -25.11
N PRO A 325 6.66 -1.80 -25.61
CA PRO A 325 7.31 -2.38 -26.78
C PRO A 325 6.95 -1.69 -28.11
N GLU A 326 7.95 -1.49 -28.95
CA GLU A 326 7.83 -0.93 -30.30
C GLU A 326 7.55 -2.00 -31.36
N SER A 327 7.94 -3.25 -31.11
CA SER A 327 7.80 -4.36 -32.06
C SER A 327 7.00 -5.52 -31.46
N TRP A 328 6.10 -6.09 -32.26
CA TRP A 328 5.07 -7.02 -31.79
C TRP A 328 5.00 -8.29 -32.62
N LYS A 329 4.80 -9.42 -31.94
CA LYS A 329 4.56 -10.71 -32.58
C LYS A 329 3.10 -11.11 -32.44
N VAL A 330 2.41 -11.37 -33.55
CA VAL A 330 1.08 -11.98 -33.52
C VAL A 330 1.20 -13.43 -33.04
N ILE A 331 0.48 -13.77 -31.97
CA ILE A 331 0.49 -15.11 -31.36
C ILE A 331 -0.84 -15.85 -31.52
N ALA A 332 -1.93 -15.14 -31.79
CA ALA A 332 -3.22 -15.71 -32.17
C ALA A 332 -4.08 -14.66 -32.90
N HIS A 333 -5.05 -15.12 -33.68
CA HIS A 333 -6.06 -14.27 -34.30
C HIS A 333 -7.33 -15.09 -34.56
N GLY A 334 -8.44 -14.42 -34.83
CA GLY A 334 -9.68 -15.07 -35.20
C GLY A 334 -10.85 -14.12 -35.31
N THR A 335 -12.06 -14.67 -35.26
CA THR A 335 -13.31 -13.90 -35.25
C THR A 335 -14.17 -14.25 -34.05
N SER A 336 -15.12 -13.38 -33.71
CA SER A 336 -16.11 -13.59 -32.64
C SER A 336 -17.44 -12.94 -32.95
N THR A 337 -18.50 -13.60 -32.46
CA THR A 337 -19.89 -13.11 -32.46
C THR A 337 -20.52 -13.16 -31.06
N GLY A 338 -19.77 -13.57 -30.02
CA GLY A 338 -20.28 -13.82 -28.67
C GLY A 338 -19.55 -13.06 -27.55
N ALA A 339 -20.19 -12.96 -26.39
CA ALA A 339 -19.78 -12.07 -25.29
C ALA A 339 -18.96 -12.72 -24.16
N ARG A 340 -18.58 -13.99 -24.26
CA ARG A 340 -17.89 -14.72 -23.18
C ARG A 340 -16.38 -14.70 -23.37
N ALA A 341 -15.65 -14.52 -22.26
CA ALA A 341 -14.21 -14.71 -22.22
C ALA A 341 -13.86 -16.14 -22.65
N ARG A 342 -12.85 -16.27 -23.50
CA ARG A 342 -12.33 -17.56 -23.96
C ARG A 342 -10.82 -17.58 -23.89
N THR A 343 -10.23 -18.76 -23.89
CA THR A 343 -8.79 -18.90 -24.10
C THR A 343 -8.49 -18.53 -25.55
N LEU A 344 -7.73 -17.44 -25.73
CA LEU A 344 -7.31 -16.94 -27.04
C LEU A 344 -5.98 -17.58 -27.48
N ALA A 345 -5.09 -17.83 -26.53
CA ALA A 345 -3.80 -18.49 -26.77
C ALA A 345 -3.33 -19.26 -25.51
N ARG A 346 -2.32 -20.11 -25.70
CA ARG A 346 -1.53 -20.70 -24.60
C ARG A 346 -0.07 -20.31 -24.79
N LEU A 347 0.53 -19.75 -23.76
CA LEU A 347 1.95 -19.38 -23.74
C LEU A 347 2.70 -20.28 -22.75
N ASP A 348 4.02 -20.32 -22.90
CA ASP A 348 4.92 -21.03 -22.00
C ASP A 348 6.03 -20.05 -21.60
N ALA A 349 5.94 -19.49 -20.38
CA ALA A 349 6.87 -18.46 -19.89
C ALA A 349 8.33 -18.95 -19.86
N ARG A 350 8.55 -20.26 -19.80
CA ARG A 350 9.89 -20.89 -19.90
C ARG A 350 10.56 -20.68 -21.25
N LYS A 351 9.80 -20.32 -22.29
CA LYS A 351 10.30 -20.01 -23.63
C LYS A 351 10.51 -18.51 -23.86
N LEU A 352 10.14 -17.69 -22.88
CA LEU A 352 10.35 -16.25 -22.89
C LEU A 352 11.64 -15.94 -22.14
N ALA A 353 12.33 -14.86 -22.52
CA ALA A 353 13.42 -14.33 -21.70
C ALA A 353 12.89 -13.85 -20.35
N ARG A 354 13.72 -13.92 -19.31
CA ARG A 354 13.43 -13.35 -17.99
C ARG A 354 13.07 -11.87 -18.11
N GLY A 355 12.07 -11.43 -17.36
CA GLY A 355 11.65 -10.02 -17.29
C GLY A 355 10.19 -9.81 -17.72
N GLY A 356 9.82 -8.55 -17.89
CA GLY A 356 8.45 -8.13 -18.22
C GLY A 356 8.05 -8.37 -19.68
N TRP A 357 6.78 -8.72 -19.90
CA TRP A 357 6.17 -8.97 -21.20
C TRP A 357 4.79 -8.33 -21.29
N THR A 358 4.48 -7.73 -22.43
CA THR A 358 3.17 -7.12 -22.70
C THR A 358 2.40 -7.94 -23.72
N LEU A 359 1.13 -8.23 -23.40
CA LEU A 359 0.11 -8.72 -24.32
C LEU A 359 -0.71 -7.54 -24.86
N ARG A 360 -1.15 -7.65 -26.11
CA ARG A 360 -2.07 -6.68 -26.71
C ARG A 360 -3.15 -7.38 -27.51
N LEU A 361 -4.40 -7.10 -27.19
CA LEU A 361 -5.58 -7.61 -27.89
C LEU A 361 -6.22 -6.48 -28.67
N ARG A 362 -6.31 -6.63 -29.99
CA ARG A 362 -7.03 -5.68 -30.85
C ARG A 362 -8.22 -6.35 -31.50
N ALA A 363 -9.35 -5.65 -31.48
CA ALA A 363 -10.61 -6.07 -32.06
C ALA A 363 -11.07 -5.02 -33.08
N THR A 364 -11.51 -5.45 -34.26
CA THR A 364 -12.05 -4.58 -35.31
C THR A 364 -13.41 -5.11 -35.74
N ASP A 365 -14.42 -4.25 -35.74
CA ASP A 365 -15.78 -4.60 -36.14
C ASP A 365 -16.03 -4.38 -37.65
N ALA A 366 -17.22 -4.75 -38.12
CA ALA A 366 -17.59 -4.61 -39.53
C ALA A 366 -17.70 -3.15 -40.02
N HIS A 367 -17.70 -2.17 -39.13
CA HIS A 367 -17.73 -0.74 -39.44
C HIS A 367 -16.33 -0.10 -39.37
N GLY A 368 -15.28 -0.90 -39.12
CA GLY A 368 -13.91 -0.42 -38.97
C GLY A 368 -13.62 0.23 -37.62
N ASN A 369 -14.53 0.13 -36.63
CA ASN A 369 -14.22 0.58 -35.28
C ASN A 369 -13.22 -0.38 -34.64
N VAL A 370 -12.28 0.18 -33.87
CA VAL A 370 -11.24 -0.57 -33.18
C VAL A 370 -11.47 -0.46 -31.67
N GLY A 371 -11.36 -1.59 -30.99
CA GLY A 371 -11.17 -1.68 -29.55
C GLY A 371 -9.84 -2.35 -29.24
N GLU A 372 -9.22 -1.93 -28.15
CA GLU A 372 -7.89 -2.40 -27.77
C GLU A 372 -7.74 -2.54 -26.27
N ASP A 373 -6.94 -3.52 -25.88
CA ASP A 373 -6.54 -3.71 -24.50
C ASP A 373 -5.12 -4.27 -24.41
N ARG A 374 -4.49 -4.04 -23.27
CA ARG A 374 -3.11 -4.42 -22.96
C ARG A 374 -3.03 -5.05 -21.58
N GLU A 375 -2.05 -5.92 -21.39
CA GLU A 375 -1.82 -6.60 -20.11
C GLU A 375 -0.33 -6.88 -19.95
N PHE A 376 0.22 -6.69 -18.75
CA PHE A 376 1.65 -6.83 -18.49
C PHE A 376 1.92 -7.90 -17.42
N PHE A 377 2.88 -8.79 -17.66
CA PHE A 377 3.22 -9.90 -16.75
C PHE A 377 4.72 -10.19 -16.78
N TYR A 378 5.24 -10.89 -15.76
CA TYR A 378 6.66 -11.24 -15.67
C TYR A 378 6.91 -12.71 -16.02
N ALA A 379 7.93 -12.99 -16.83
CA ALA A 379 8.48 -14.33 -17.01
C ALA A 379 9.63 -14.56 -16.02
N LEU A 380 9.45 -15.47 -15.06
CA LEU A 380 10.43 -15.77 -14.01
C LEU A 380 11.32 -16.96 -14.35
N HIS A 381 12.64 -16.76 -14.23
CA HIS A 381 13.67 -17.79 -14.43
C HIS A 381 14.63 -17.74 -13.25
N ASP A 382 14.32 -18.50 -12.19
CA ASP A 382 15.19 -18.64 -11.03
C ASP A 382 15.23 -20.13 -10.58
N PRO A 383 16.38 -20.80 -10.72
CA PRO A 383 16.51 -22.21 -10.31
C PRO A 383 16.46 -22.41 -8.79
N SER A 384 16.71 -21.37 -7.98
CA SER A 384 16.63 -21.48 -6.51
C SER A 384 15.21 -21.27 -5.99
N LEU A 385 14.26 -20.83 -6.82
CA LEU A 385 12.86 -20.69 -6.43
C LEU A 385 12.20 -22.07 -6.26
N LYS A 386 11.74 -22.38 -5.05
CA LYS A 386 11.22 -23.72 -4.72
C LYS A 386 10.03 -24.13 -5.58
N ARG A 387 9.90 -25.44 -5.80
CA ARG A 387 8.76 -26.01 -6.53
C ARG A 387 7.45 -25.65 -5.81
N GLY A 388 6.54 -24.99 -6.54
CA GLY A 388 5.23 -24.57 -6.01
C GLY A 388 5.16 -23.06 -5.74
N TYR A 389 6.27 -22.34 -5.91
CA TYR A 389 6.38 -20.88 -5.74
C TYR A 389 6.65 -20.15 -7.07
N PRO A 390 6.14 -18.93 -7.29
CA PRO A 390 5.33 -18.18 -6.34
C PRO A 390 3.96 -18.80 -6.13
N LYS A 391 3.47 -18.72 -4.89
CA LYS A 391 2.13 -19.17 -4.50
C LYS A 391 1.20 -17.96 -4.49
N ARG A 392 0.16 -17.98 -5.33
CA ARG A 392 -0.86 -16.92 -5.37
C ARG A 392 -1.80 -17.03 -4.17
N LEU A 393 -1.89 -15.96 -3.38
CA LEU A 393 -2.72 -15.86 -2.16
C LEU A 393 -4.17 -15.45 -2.46
N GLY A 394 -4.40 -14.78 -3.60
CA GLY A 394 -5.73 -14.32 -4.04
C GLY A 394 -6.24 -13.05 -3.34
N THR A 395 -5.35 -12.39 -2.60
CA THR A 395 -5.52 -11.16 -1.82
C THR A 395 -4.11 -10.62 -1.57
N SER A 396 -3.94 -9.37 -1.15
CA SER A 396 -2.62 -8.81 -0.89
C SER A 396 -1.90 -9.39 0.34
N GLY A 397 -0.58 -9.24 0.34
CA GLY A 397 0.31 -9.60 1.44
C GLY A 397 1.08 -8.39 1.98
N GLU A 398 0.45 -7.62 2.87
CA GLU A 398 1.09 -6.53 3.62
C GLU A 398 1.86 -7.04 4.84
N SER A 399 1.39 -8.13 5.45
CA SER A 399 2.03 -8.78 6.59
C SER A 399 3.33 -9.45 6.15
N SER A 400 4.39 -9.25 6.91
CA SER A 400 5.63 -10.01 6.74
C SER A 400 5.43 -11.49 7.10
N PRO A 401 6.17 -12.42 6.46
CA PRO A 401 6.21 -13.81 6.89
C PRO A 401 6.94 -13.93 8.23
N THR A 402 6.34 -14.68 9.15
CA THR A 402 6.96 -15.04 10.44
C THR A 402 7.39 -16.50 10.37
N LEU A 403 8.65 -16.78 10.71
CA LEU A 403 9.20 -18.14 10.74
C LEU A 403 9.27 -18.64 12.17
N ALA A 404 8.54 -19.73 12.48
CA ALA A 404 8.52 -20.32 13.80
C ALA A 404 8.09 -21.79 13.76
N ASP A 405 8.66 -22.64 14.63
CA ASP A 405 8.20 -24.02 14.79
C ASP A 405 6.87 -24.06 15.56
N VAL A 406 5.75 -24.03 14.83
CA VAL A 406 4.40 -23.99 15.40
C VAL A 406 3.97 -25.41 15.81
N ASN A 407 4.34 -26.42 15.02
CA ASN A 407 3.91 -27.79 15.25
C ASN A 407 4.83 -28.60 16.21
N GLY A 408 6.00 -28.07 16.57
CA GLY A 408 6.99 -28.70 17.45
C GLY A 408 7.79 -29.82 16.78
N ASP A 409 8.02 -29.76 15.47
CA ASP A 409 8.76 -30.78 14.70
C ASP A 409 10.23 -30.42 14.41
N GLY A 410 10.69 -29.28 14.92
CA GLY A 410 12.06 -28.80 14.81
C GLY A 410 12.39 -28.05 13.52
N ALA A 411 11.50 -27.98 12.52
CA ALA A 411 11.63 -27.11 11.36
C ALA A 411 10.77 -25.85 11.52
N ALA A 412 11.20 -24.71 10.96
CA ALA A 412 10.41 -23.49 11.05
C ALA A 412 9.23 -23.53 10.08
N ASP A 413 8.02 -23.27 10.58
CA ASP A 413 6.83 -23.12 9.76
C ASP A 413 6.69 -21.67 9.26
N ILE A 414 6.08 -21.49 8.08
CA ILE A 414 5.79 -20.15 7.53
C ILE A 414 4.41 -19.72 8.00
N VAL A 415 4.36 -18.71 8.86
CA VAL A 415 3.14 -18.05 9.32
C VAL A 415 2.92 -16.75 8.54
N LEU A 416 1.75 -16.57 7.92
CA LEU A 416 1.45 -15.40 7.11
C LEU A 416 -0.01 -14.96 7.25
N ALA A 417 -0.22 -13.69 7.63
CA ALA A 417 -1.52 -13.05 7.59
C ALA A 417 -1.78 -12.38 6.24
N THR A 418 -3.05 -12.12 5.93
CA THR A 418 -3.44 -11.54 4.63
C THR A 418 -4.61 -10.58 4.77
N ALA A 419 -4.68 -9.57 3.89
CA ALA A 419 -5.82 -8.66 3.77
C ALA A 419 -7.16 -9.36 3.51
N GLY A 420 -7.14 -10.62 3.05
CA GLY A 420 -8.32 -11.46 2.91
C GLY A 420 -8.94 -11.90 4.23
N GLY A 421 -8.32 -11.56 5.36
CA GLY A 421 -8.78 -11.90 6.70
C GLY A 421 -8.46 -13.34 7.07
N ARG A 422 -7.34 -13.88 6.58
CA ARG A 422 -6.84 -15.23 6.88
C ARG A 422 -5.41 -15.17 7.41
N VAL A 423 -5.13 -16.00 8.40
CA VAL A 423 -3.79 -16.38 8.85
C VAL A 423 -3.53 -17.81 8.39
N ASN A 424 -2.43 -18.01 7.67
CA ASN A 424 -2.02 -19.29 7.10
C ASN A 424 -0.76 -19.76 7.84
N VAL A 425 -0.65 -21.07 8.02
CA VAL A 425 0.56 -21.70 8.56
C VAL A 425 0.90 -22.90 7.70
N TRP A 426 1.99 -22.78 6.93
CA TRP A 426 2.52 -23.88 6.14
C TRP A 426 3.63 -24.57 6.89
N SER A 427 3.50 -25.88 7.02
CA SER A 427 4.57 -26.75 7.50
C SER A 427 5.81 -26.47 6.69
N GLY A 428 6.87 -26.11 7.38
CA GLY A 428 8.15 -25.92 6.76
C GLY A 428 8.61 -27.20 6.03
N ARG A 429 8.67 -28.31 6.78
CA ARG A 429 9.09 -29.65 6.30
C ARG A 429 8.34 -30.19 5.09
N THR A 430 7.05 -29.87 4.94
CA THR A 430 6.21 -30.48 3.88
C THR A 430 5.68 -29.48 2.85
N GLY A 431 5.79 -28.18 3.11
CA GLY A 431 5.17 -27.11 2.31
C GLY A 431 3.63 -27.09 2.32
N ARG A 432 2.99 -28.00 3.06
CA ARG A 432 1.53 -28.12 3.17
C ARG A 432 1.02 -27.32 4.36
N GLU A 433 -0.23 -26.89 4.32
CA GLU A 433 -0.85 -26.26 5.49
C GLU A 433 -0.91 -27.21 6.68
N LEU A 434 -0.60 -26.71 7.87
CA LEU A 434 -0.72 -27.48 9.10
C LEU A 434 -2.18 -27.85 9.40
N PRO A 435 -2.44 -28.98 10.08
CA PRO A 435 -3.79 -29.33 10.49
C PRO A 435 -4.46 -28.23 11.31
N GLY A 436 -5.67 -27.84 10.89
CA GLY A 436 -6.40 -26.75 11.52
C GLY A 436 -6.03 -25.36 11.01
N TRP A 437 -5.18 -25.24 10.01
CA TRP A 437 -4.91 -24.00 9.29
C TRP A 437 -5.46 -24.09 7.85
N PRO A 438 -5.78 -22.94 7.23
CA PRO A 438 -5.66 -21.58 7.73
C PRO A 438 -6.87 -21.18 8.58
N ARG A 439 -6.75 -20.10 9.35
CA ARG A 439 -7.83 -19.54 10.17
C ARG A 439 -8.26 -18.18 9.64
N ALA A 440 -9.58 -17.99 9.56
CA ALA A 440 -10.17 -16.73 9.17
C ALA A 440 -10.68 -15.98 10.39
N MET A 441 -10.60 -14.66 10.37
CA MET A 441 -11.27 -13.80 11.34
C MET A 441 -12.81 -13.93 11.25
N GLY A 442 -13.56 -13.33 12.17
CA GLY A 442 -15.02 -13.21 12.05
C GLY A 442 -15.45 -12.25 10.94
N ALA A 443 -16.73 -12.26 10.55
CA ALA A 443 -17.28 -11.25 9.65
C ALA A 443 -17.12 -9.85 10.25
N MET A 444 -17.01 -8.83 9.41
CA MET A 444 -16.96 -7.45 9.86
C MET A 444 -18.34 -7.01 10.38
N PRO A 445 -18.46 -6.41 11.58
CA PRO A 445 -19.73 -5.91 12.08
C PRO A 445 -20.38 -4.92 11.11
N GLY A 446 -21.70 -4.98 10.98
CA GLY A 446 -22.47 -4.08 10.09
C GLY A 446 -22.39 -4.40 8.58
N SER A 447 -21.56 -5.36 8.16
CA SER A 447 -21.38 -5.69 6.73
C SER A 447 -22.46 -6.62 6.14
N ALA A 448 -23.48 -6.98 6.92
CA ALA A 448 -24.50 -7.96 6.51
C ALA A 448 -25.25 -7.59 5.22
N PRO A 449 -25.67 -6.34 4.97
CA PRO A 449 -26.32 -5.96 3.71
C PRO A 449 -25.41 -6.20 2.50
N ILE A 450 -24.14 -5.80 2.61
CA ILE A 450 -23.13 -5.97 1.57
C ILE A 450 -22.79 -7.45 1.34
N ALA A 451 -22.68 -8.22 2.42
CA ALA A 451 -22.33 -9.64 2.35
C ALA A 451 -23.36 -10.49 1.59
N ARG A 452 -24.62 -10.04 1.49
CA ARG A 452 -25.64 -10.71 0.66
C ARG A 452 -25.35 -10.62 -0.85
N ARG A 453 -24.58 -9.60 -1.29
CA ARG A 453 -24.23 -9.40 -2.71
C ARG A 453 -22.93 -10.07 -3.10
N ILE A 454 -21.93 -9.94 -2.23
CA ILE A 454 -20.54 -10.33 -2.55
C ILE A 454 -19.98 -11.39 -1.60
N GLY A 455 -20.79 -12.00 -0.73
CA GLY A 455 -20.31 -12.96 0.28
C GLY A 455 -19.59 -12.28 1.45
N THR A 456 -19.08 -13.09 2.39
CA THR A 456 -18.54 -12.59 3.66
C THR A 456 -17.47 -11.51 3.49
N VAL A 457 -17.67 -10.39 4.19
CA VAL A 457 -16.76 -9.25 4.25
C VAL A 457 -15.92 -9.33 5.52
N ARG A 458 -14.61 -9.15 5.39
CA ARG A 458 -13.62 -9.24 6.48
C ARG A 458 -12.69 -8.03 6.39
N ALA A 459 -12.33 -7.46 7.54
CA ALA A 459 -11.48 -6.27 7.58
C ALA A 459 -10.05 -6.53 7.14
N GLY A 460 -9.54 -7.75 7.32
CA GLY A 460 -8.19 -8.13 6.93
C GLY A 460 -7.19 -8.08 8.09
N PHE A 461 -6.04 -8.68 7.85
CA PHE A 461 -4.84 -8.58 8.68
C PHE A 461 -3.77 -7.87 7.85
N VAL A 462 -3.18 -6.81 8.39
CA VAL A 462 -2.05 -6.10 7.77
C VAL A 462 -0.80 -6.13 8.64
N GLY A 463 -0.95 -6.21 9.97
CA GLY A 463 0.15 -6.44 10.90
C GLY A 463 0.71 -7.86 10.80
N THR A 464 2.02 -7.98 10.98
CA THR A 464 2.77 -9.24 10.98
C THR A 464 2.42 -10.08 12.22
N PRO A 465 2.00 -11.35 12.07
CA PRO A 465 1.71 -12.21 13.21
C PRO A 465 2.91 -12.39 14.13
N ALA A 466 2.64 -12.44 15.43
CA ALA A 466 3.62 -12.89 16.41
C ALA A 466 3.35 -14.34 16.81
N VAL A 467 4.42 -15.07 17.11
CA VAL A 467 4.39 -16.47 17.52
C VAL A 467 5.15 -16.63 18.83
N GLY A 468 4.47 -17.14 19.85
CA GLY A 468 5.06 -17.28 21.18
C GLY A 468 4.13 -17.94 22.19
N ASN A 469 4.68 -18.33 23.33
CA ASN A 469 3.95 -19.05 24.37
C ASN A 469 3.23 -18.06 25.31
N ILE A 470 1.97 -17.76 25.02
CA ILE A 470 1.17 -16.80 25.80
C ILE A 470 0.30 -17.48 26.87
N VAL A 471 0.21 -18.82 26.86
CA VAL A 471 -0.59 -19.59 27.83
C VAL A 471 0.23 -20.52 28.74
N GLY A 472 1.53 -20.65 28.51
CA GLY A 472 2.44 -21.51 29.29
C GLY A 472 2.45 -22.99 28.83
N GLY A 473 2.13 -23.25 27.56
CA GLY A 473 2.11 -24.60 26.97
C GLY A 473 3.47 -25.04 26.38
N LYS A 474 3.52 -26.24 25.80
CA LYS A 474 4.71 -26.76 25.09
C LYS A 474 4.86 -26.27 23.65
N ARG A 475 3.79 -25.75 23.07
CA ARG A 475 3.75 -25.25 21.69
C ARG A 475 3.36 -23.77 21.72
N PRO A 476 3.87 -22.97 20.79
CA PRO A 476 3.52 -21.56 20.75
C PRO A 476 2.10 -21.34 20.20
N GLU A 477 1.56 -20.18 20.51
CA GLU A 477 0.36 -19.62 19.91
C GLU A 477 0.72 -18.67 18.76
N VAL A 478 -0.21 -18.51 17.83
CA VAL A 478 -0.13 -17.52 16.75
C VAL A 478 -1.09 -16.38 17.06
N VAL A 479 -0.58 -15.15 17.08
CA VAL A 479 -1.31 -13.93 17.44
C VAL A 479 -1.33 -12.97 16.26
N ALA A 480 -2.51 -12.40 15.93
CA ALA A 480 -2.65 -11.47 14.82
C ALA A 480 -3.68 -10.36 15.13
N THR A 481 -3.43 -9.15 14.61
CA THR A 481 -4.22 -7.93 14.83
C THR A 481 -4.98 -7.52 13.55
N THR A 482 -6.18 -6.94 13.71
CA THR A 482 -7.05 -6.61 12.57
C THR A 482 -7.37 -5.13 12.45
N LEU A 483 -7.69 -4.72 11.23
CA LEU A 483 -8.16 -3.37 10.87
C LEU A 483 -9.54 -2.99 11.47
N ASP A 484 -10.21 -3.92 12.16
CA ASP A 484 -11.48 -3.67 12.88
C ASP A 484 -11.36 -3.80 14.40
N GLY A 485 -10.15 -3.68 14.95
CA GLY A 485 -9.93 -3.57 16.39
C GLY A 485 -10.02 -4.88 17.16
N ARG A 486 -9.78 -5.99 16.47
CA ARG A 486 -9.75 -7.32 17.07
C ARG A 486 -8.33 -7.87 17.10
N VAL A 487 -7.99 -8.51 18.20
CA VAL A 487 -6.78 -9.33 18.31
C VAL A 487 -7.22 -10.77 18.43
N TYR A 488 -6.62 -11.65 17.63
CA TYR A 488 -6.87 -13.08 17.67
C TYR A 488 -5.64 -13.80 18.18
N ALA A 489 -5.85 -14.85 18.97
CA ALA A 489 -4.80 -15.78 19.35
C ALA A 489 -5.32 -17.21 19.18
N TRP A 490 -4.56 -18.02 18.45
CA TRP A 490 -4.87 -19.43 18.21
C TRP A 490 -3.75 -20.31 18.74
N THR A 491 -4.12 -21.45 19.32
CA THR A 491 -3.19 -22.55 19.57
C THR A 491 -2.49 -23.00 18.28
N ALA A 492 -1.38 -23.70 18.38
CA ALA A 492 -0.71 -24.36 17.25
C ALA A 492 -1.62 -25.19 16.31
N ARG A 493 -2.74 -25.74 16.82
CA ARG A 493 -3.74 -26.51 16.03
C ARG A 493 -4.85 -25.64 15.44
N GLY A 494 -4.71 -24.32 15.47
CA GLY A 494 -5.67 -23.36 14.97
C GLY A 494 -6.93 -23.19 15.84
N ARG A 495 -7.00 -23.76 17.04
CA ARG A 495 -8.13 -23.50 17.95
C ARG A 495 -7.99 -22.11 18.58
N LEU A 496 -9.06 -21.31 18.49
CA LEU A 496 -9.13 -19.97 19.10
C LEU A 496 -9.04 -20.08 20.64
N LEU A 497 -8.22 -19.23 21.25
CA LEU A 497 -8.06 -19.21 22.70
C LEU A 497 -9.26 -18.57 23.41
N ARG A 498 -9.50 -19.00 24.65
CA ARG A 498 -10.54 -18.39 25.49
C ARG A 498 -10.16 -16.95 25.82
N GLY A 499 -11.12 -16.03 25.65
CA GLY A 499 -10.89 -14.59 25.78
C GLY A 499 -10.49 -13.91 24.47
N PHE A 500 -10.30 -14.68 23.40
CA PHE A 500 -10.06 -14.17 22.05
C PHE A 500 -11.27 -14.43 21.13
N PRO A 501 -11.54 -13.55 20.14
CA PRO A 501 -10.83 -12.30 19.91
C PRO A 501 -10.99 -11.29 21.06
N PHE A 502 -9.89 -10.61 21.41
CA PHE A 502 -9.94 -9.42 22.25
C PHE A 502 -10.45 -8.27 21.38
N HIS A 503 -11.23 -7.36 21.96
CA HIS A 503 -11.87 -6.26 21.25
C HIS A 503 -11.53 -4.91 21.87
N ILE A 504 -11.05 -3.98 21.05
CA ILE A 504 -11.07 -2.56 21.39
C ILE A 504 -12.54 -2.11 21.42
N ARG A 505 -12.96 -1.51 22.54
CA ARG A 505 -14.34 -1.07 22.75
C ARG A 505 -14.55 0.35 22.21
N LEU A 506 -14.46 0.52 20.90
CA LEU A 506 -14.77 1.78 20.20
C LEU A 506 -15.75 1.51 19.06
N ARG A 507 -17.02 1.91 19.25
CA ARG A 507 -18.12 1.59 18.31
C ARG A 507 -18.22 2.54 17.11
N ARG A 508 -17.75 3.77 17.27
CA ARG A 508 -17.72 4.82 16.24
C ARG A 508 -16.42 5.60 16.38
N PRO A 509 -15.96 6.25 15.31
CA PRO A 509 -14.85 7.17 15.39
C PRO A 509 -15.06 8.22 16.48
N ALA A 510 -13.99 8.56 17.20
CA ALA A 510 -13.99 9.55 18.27
C ALA A 510 -13.14 10.78 17.89
N ALA A 511 -13.18 11.81 18.73
CA ALA A 511 -12.41 13.06 18.56
C ALA A 511 -12.56 13.68 17.15
N ASN A 512 -13.75 14.22 16.87
CA ASN A 512 -14.11 14.81 15.58
C ASN A 512 -13.96 13.86 14.38
N GLY A 513 -14.09 12.54 14.61
CA GLY A 513 -14.01 11.54 13.56
C GLY A 513 -12.57 11.18 13.14
N ARG A 514 -11.57 11.45 13.97
CA ARG A 514 -10.15 11.15 13.65
C ARG A 514 -9.65 9.81 14.20
N LEU A 515 -10.16 9.38 15.35
CA LEU A 515 -9.70 8.13 15.99
C LEU A 515 -10.67 6.99 15.69
N ASP A 516 -10.17 5.79 15.38
CA ASP A 516 -11.00 4.59 15.20
C ASP A 516 -10.39 3.37 15.89
N ALA A 517 -11.04 2.21 15.75
CA ALA A 517 -10.61 0.99 16.43
C ALA A 517 -9.52 0.21 15.68
N ALA A 518 -9.06 0.66 14.50
CA ALA A 518 -8.16 -0.13 13.66
C ALA A 518 -6.82 -0.40 14.36
N ILE A 519 -6.26 -1.59 14.13
CA ILE A 519 -4.93 -1.96 14.60
C ILE A 519 -4.06 -2.20 13.37
N TYR A 520 -3.22 -1.23 13.03
CA TYR A 520 -2.20 -1.35 11.98
C TYR A 520 -0.91 -1.97 12.52
N ALA A 521 -0.62 -1.75 13.80
CA ALA A 521 0.53 -2.29 14.51
C ALA A 521 0.57 -3.82 14.44
N SER A 522 1.79 -4.35 14.28
CA SER A 522 2.06 -5.76 14.51
C SER A 522 2.10 -6.02 16.02
N PRO A 523 1.46 -7.08 16.54
CA PRO A 523 1.58 -7.42 17.95
C PRO A 523 3.02 -7.82 18.27
N ALA A 524 3.50 -7.43 19.45
CA ALA A 524 4.76 -7.91 20.01
C ALA A 524 4.49 -8.73 21.29
N LEU A 525 5.37 -9.71 21.60
CA LEU A 525 5.20 -10.62 22.73
C LEU A 525 6.34 -10.52 23.75
N ALA A 526 6.00 -10.20 25.00
CA ALA A 526 6.94 -10.15 26.12
C ALA A 526 6.25 -10.48 27.44
N ASP A 527 6.97 -11.04 28.41
CA ASP A 527 6.46 -11.31 29.76
C ASP A 527 6.55 -10.03 30.61
N LEU A 528 5.47 -9.23 30.64
CA LEU A 528 5.49 -7.92 31.31
C LEU A 528 5.33 -8.04 32.82
N ASP A 529 4.60 -9.04 33.29
CA ASP A 529 4.32 -9.21 34.72
C ASP A 529 5.11 -10.33 35.41
N ARG A 530 6.07 -10.93 34.67
CA ARG A 530 7.02 -11.94 35.13
C ARG A 530 6.31 -13.20 35.64
N ASP A 531 5.20 -13.57 35.01
CA ASP A 531 4.45 -14.80 35.34
C ASP A 531 4.92 -16.04 34.56
N GLY A 532 5.94 -15.88 33.70
CA GLY A 532 6.52 -16.92 32.86
C GLY A 532 5.76 -17.16 31.55
N LYS A 533 4.75 -16.34 31.24
CA LYS A 533 4.00 -16.37 29.98
C LYS A 533 4.15 -15.03 29.29
N LEU A 534 4.15 -15.07 27.96
CA LEU A 534 4.21 -13.84 27.18
C LEU A 534 2.84 -13.14 27.16
N ASP A 535 2.84 -11.82 27.26
CA ASP A 535 1.71 -10.93 27.03
C ASP A 535 1.73 -10.38 25.60
N VAL A 536 0.56 -9.99 25.10
CA VAL A 536 0.38 -9.41 23.77
C VAL A 536 0.34 -7.88 23.87
N VAL A 537 1.31 -7.19 23.27
CA VAL A 537 1.44 -5.72 23.25
C VAL A 537 1.16 -5.17 21.85
N PHE A 538 0.37 -4.10 21.74
CA PHE A 538 0.07 -3.45 20.46
C PHE A 538 -0.44 -2.01 20.63
N GLY A 539 -0.03 -1.11 19.73
CA GLY A 539 -0.64 0.22 19.53
C GLY A 539 -1.88 0.17 18.64
N ALA A 540 -2.80 1.13 18.79
CA ALA A 540 -4.03 1.20 17.99
C ALA A 540 -4.44 2.63 17.60
N ALA A 541 -5.31 2.73 16.60
CA ALA A 541 -5.82 3.99 16.05
C ALA A 541 -6.72 4.79 17.02
N ASP A 542 -6.98 4.28 18.23
CA ASP A 542 -7.66 4.99 19.31
C ASP A 542 -6.69 5.75 20.24
N GLN A 543 -5.43 5.88 19.80
CA GLN A 543 -4.31 6.55 20.49
C GLN A 543 -3.83 5.81 21.76
N ARG A 544 -4.17 4.52 21.90
CA ARG A 544 -3.76 3.72 23.07
C ARG A 544 -2.81 2.61 22.69
N ILE A 545 -1.97 2.26 23.66
CA ILE A 545 -1.15 1.07 23.66
C ILE A 545 -1.75 0.09 24.67
N TYR A 546 -1.94 -1.15 24.22
CA TYR A 546 -2.58 -2.22 24.97
C TYR A 546 -1.57 -3.29 25.32
N ALA A 547 -1.75 -3.91 26.49
CA ALA A 547 -1.12 -5.17 26.86
C ALA A 547 -2.17 -6.15 27.37
N VAL A 548 -2.23 -7.34 26.76
CA VAL A 548 -3.28 -8.35 26.98
C VAL A 548 -2.66 -9.71 27.24
N LYS A 549 -3.07 -10.35 28.33
CA LYS A 549 -2.66 -11.72 28.70
C LYS A 549 -3.23 -12.76 27.74
N GLY A 550 -2.64 -13.95 27.69
CA GLY A 550 -3.14 -15.09 26.90
C GLY A 550 -4.56 -15.60 27.26
N ASN A 551 -5.20 -15.06 28.30
CA ASN A 551 -6.61 -15.32 28.63
C ASN A 551 -7.58 -14.19 28.21
N GLY A 552 -7.09 -13.18 27.47
CA GLY A 552 -7.86 -12.03 26.98
C GLY A 552 -8.10 -10.91 28.00
N ARG A 553 -7.51 -10.98 29.20
CA ARG A 553 -7.57 -9.88 30.19
C ARG A 553 -6.42 -8.90 29.97
N LEU A 554 -6.67 -7.63 30.28
CA LEU A 554 -5.61 -6.62 30.30
C LEU A 554 -4.56 -6.94 31.38
N VAL A 555 -3.31 -6.66 31.06
CA VAL A 555 -2.23 -6.58 32.05
C VAL A 555 -2.51 -5.39 32.97
N LYS A 556 -2.15 -5.50 34.26
CA LYS A 556 -2.42 -4.44 35.24
C LYS A 556 -1.66 -3.17 34.84
N GLY A 557 -2.36 -2.03 34.78
CA GLY A 557 -1.80 -0.75 34.35
C GLY A 557 -2.06 -0.41 32.88
N TRP A 558 -2.64 -1.34 32.11
CA TRP A 558 -2.92 -1.19 30.69
C TRP A 558 -4.43 -1.16 30.38
N PRO A 559 -4.88 -0.53 29.29
CA PRO A 559 -4.08 0.21 28.30
C PRO A 559 -3.62 1.59 28.80
N VAL A 560 -2.61 2.14 28.15
CA VAL A 560 -2.12 3.51 28.38
C VAL A 560 -2.47 4.42 27.21
N LEU A 561 -2.65 5.71 27.47
CA LEU A 561 -2.86 6.74 26.46
C LEU A 561 -1.50 7.37 26.08
N ALA A 562 -1.13 7.30 24.81
CA ALA A 562 0.08 7.92 24.29
C ALA A 562 -0.27 9.28 23.68
N ARG A 563 -0.28 10.33 24.52
CA ARG A 563 -0.66 11.68 24.11
C ARG A 563 0.13 12.77 24.82
N ASP A 564 0.61 13.74 24.06
CA ASP A 564 1.32 14.91 24.58
C ASP A 564 0.30 16.04 24.75
N ASN A 565 -0.33 16.04 25.94
CA ASN A 565 -1.31 17.05 26.31
C ASN A 565 -0.69 18.44 26.53
N ALA A 566 0.63 18.52 26.76
CA ALA A 566 1.29 19.80 27.02
C ALA A 566 1.44 20.64 25.75
N SER A 567 1.55 19.99 24.58
CA SER A 567 1.74 20.65 23.29
C SER A 567 0.44 21.03 22.56
N GLY A 568 -0.74 20.73 23.13
CA GLY A 568 -2.04 21.22 22.63
C GLY A 568 -2.49 20.68 21.27
N GLY A 569 -1.97 19.53 20.83
CA GLY A 569 -2.26 18.95 19.51
C GLY A 569 -3.56 18.15 19.45
N ASP A 570 -4.07 18.01 18.23
CA ASP A 570 -5.17 17.10 17.93
C ASP A 570 -4.78 15.65 18.23
N PRO A 571 -5.73 14.81 18.68
CA PRO A 571 -5.45 13.40 18.88
C PRO A 571 -5.23 12.69 17.55
N GLU A 572 -4.24 11.80 17.52
CA GLU A 572 -3.82 11.08 16.32
C GLU A 572 -3.67 9.58 16.56
N LYS A 573 -3.63 8.82 15.47
CA LYS A 573 -3.58 7.34 15.46
C LYS A 573 -2.19 6.82 15.84
N ILE A 574 -2.12 5.55 16.27
CA ILE A 574 -0.86 4.80 16.37
C ILE A 574 -0.81 3.79 15.23
N LEU A 575 0.22 3.90 14.39
CA LEU A 575 0.49 2.98 13.26
C LEU A 575 1.74 2.15 13.46
N SER A 576 2.68 2.69 14.23
CA SER A 576 3.92 2.06 14.67
C SER A 576 3.65 0.71 15.33
N SER A 577 4.68 -0.15 15.39
CA SER A 577 4.64 -1.40 16.17
C SER A 577 5.55 -1.28 17.40
N PRO A 578 5.13 -1.83 18.56
CA PRO A 578 5.84 -1.69 19.83
C PRO A 578 7.21 -2.36 19.78
N ALA A 579 8.23 -1.66 20.27
CA ALA A 579 9.54 -2.22 20.58
C ALA A 579 9.64 -2.54 22.07
N ILE A 580 10.23 -3.69 22.40
CA ILE A 580 10.28 -4.18 23.78
C ILE A 580 11.71 -4.52 24.16
N GLY A 581 12.23 -3.83 25.18
CA GLY A 581 13.60 -3.95 25.68
C GLY A 581 13.76 -3.35 27.07
N ASP A 582 14.96 -3.32 27.62
CA ASP A 582 15.23 -2.73 28.94
C ASP A 582 15.94 -1.38 28.76
N LEU A 583 15.17 -0.29 28.85
CA LEU A 583 15.70 1.07 28.64
C LEU A 583 16.32 1.62 29.93
N ASN A 584 15.84 1.18 31.09
CA ASN A 584 16.20 1.77 32.38
C ASN A 584 17.15 0.90 33.23
N GLY A 585 17.44 -0.32 32.78
CA GLY A 585 18.36 -1.27 33.42
C GLY A 585 17.77 -1.98 34.65
N ASP A 586 16.44 -2.00 34.82
CA ASP A 586 15.77 -2.68 35.95
C ASP A 586 15.49 -4.17 35.69
N GLY A 587 15.87 -4.66 34.50
CA GLY A 587 15.68 -6.02 34.02
C GLY A 587 14.24 -6.33 33.64
N SER A 588 13.32 -5.37 33.67
CA SER A 588 11.92 -5.53 33.23
C SER A 588 11.76 -4.95 31.83
N PRO A 589 10.91 -5.57 31.00
CA PRO A 589 10.63 -5.01 29.68
C PRO A 589 9.92 -3.65 29.78
N ASP A 590 10.47 -2.67 29.08
CA ASP A 590 9.91 -1.39 28.72
C ASP A 590 9.36 -1.45 27.28
N ILE A 591 8.32 -0.66 27.00
CA ILE A 591 7.60 -0.63 25.73
C ILE A 591 7.79 0.73 25.09
N VAL A 592 8.32 0.76 23.86
CA VAL A 592 8.56 1.98 23.08
C VAL A 592 7.68 2.00 21.84
N GLU A 593 7.00 3.12 21.58
CA GLU A 593 6.02 3.24 20.49
C GLU A 593 6.01 4.65 19.89
N GLY A 594 6.03 4.74 18.55
CA GLY A 594 5.82 5.98 17.81
C GLY A 594 4.35 6.31 17.60
N THR A 595 3.99 7.59 17.54
CA THR A 595 2.60 8.05 17.33
C THR A 595 2.50 8.94 16.10
N ALA A 596 1.32 9.03 15.49
CA ALA A 596 1.07 9.96 14.39
C ALA A 596 0.86 11.41 14.85
N GLU A 597 1.10 11.71 16.13
CA GLU A 597 1.06 13.09 16.63
C GLU A 597 2.11 13.95 15.92
N ALA A 598 1.69 15.12 15.45
CA ALA A 598 2.52 16.06 14.72
C ALA A 598 2.34 17.48 15.31
N TYR A 599 3.45 18.15 15.58
CA TYR A 599 3.47 19.48 16.20
C TYR A 599 4.36 20.44 15.43
N GLY A 600 4.04 21.73 15.50
CA GLY A 600 4.78 22.79 14.81
C GLY A 600 4.23 23.07 13.41
N SER A 601 5.03 23.73 12.59
CA SER A 601 4.68 24.12 11.23
C SER A 601 5.86 23.88 10.30
N SER A 602 5.61 23.34 9.11
CA SER A 602 6.64 23.13 8.09
C SER A 602 7.48 24.39 7.85
N PRO A 603 8.82 24.30 7.79
CA PRO A 603 9.63 23.08 7.79
C PRO A 603 10.11 22.61 9.18
N ASN A 604 9.58 23.16 10.28
CA ASN A 604 10.04 22.89 11.64
C ASN A 604 8.96 22.14 12.42
N MET A 605 8.80 20.85 12.13
CA MET A 605 7.82 20.01 12.79
C MET A 605 8.48 18.91 13.63
N SER A 606 7.70 18.28 14.49
CA SER A 606 8.15 17.12 15.27
C SER A 606 7.02 16.13 15.53
N GLY A 607 7.38 14.85 15.55
CA GLY A 607 6.52 13.77 16.04
C GLY A 607 6.79 13.43 17.52
N ARG A 608 6.12 12.39 18.03
CA ARG A 608 6.30 11.88 19.40
C ARG A 608 6.52 10.38 19.44
N VAL A 609 7.47 9.99 20.29
CA VAL A 609 7.72 8.60 20.69
C VAL A 609 7.61 8.51 22.20
N TYR A 610 6.96 7.46 22.69
CA TYR A 610 6.74 7.22 24.11
C TYR A 610 7.45 5.96 24.55
N ALA A 611 7.94 5.95 25.79
CA ALA A 611 8.38 4.74 26.46
C ALA A 611 7.64 4.55 27.79
N PHE A 612 7.10 3.36 28.01
CA PHE A 612 6.39 2.98 29.23
C PHE A 612 7.03 1.76 29.86
N SER A 613 7.18 1.76 31.17
CA SER A 613 7.51 0.54 31.92
C SER A 613 6.47 -0.55 31.75
N SER A 614 6.85 -1.80 32.05
CA SER A 614 5.95 -2.96 32.16
C SER A 614 4.63 -2.71 32.91
N LYS A 615 4.62 -1.77 33.86
CA LYS A 615 3.47 -1.39 34.69
C LYS A 615 2.58 -0.30 34.07
N GLY A 616 2.85 0.12 32.82
CA GLY A 616 2.12 1.18 32.12
C GLY A 616 2.44 2.59 32.64
N LYS A 617 3.58 2.78 33.31
CA LYS A 617 4.03 4.12 33.73
C LYS A 617 5.00 4.69 32.70
N LEU A 618 4.74 5.93 32.27
CA LEU A 618 5.63 6.68 31.39
C LEU A 618 7.02 6.79 32.04
N LEU A 619 8.07 6.45 31.29
CA LEU A 619 9.43 6.53 31.78
C LEU A 619 9.90 8.01 31.87
N PRO A 620 10.75 8.36 32.84
CA PRO A 620 11.37 9.67 32.90
C PRO A 620 12.08 10.03 31.59
N GLY A 621 11.95 11.29 31.14
CA GLY A 621 12.51 11.76 29.88
C GLY A 621 11.64 11.51 28.64
N TRP A 622 10.57 10.72 28.77
CA TRP A 622 9.61 10.45 27.69
C TRP A 622 8.30 11.23 27.88
N PRO A 623 7.54 11.55 26.81
CA PRO A 623 7.87 11.31 25.39
C PRO A 623 8.98 12.20 24.87
N VAL A 624 9.75 11.68 23.90
CA VAL A 624 10.76 12.45 23.17
C VAL A 624 10.15 13.12 21.93
N LYS A 625 10.76 14.23 21.51
CA LYS A 625 10.42 14.93 20.27
C LYS A 625 11.34 14.46 19.15
N VAL A 626 10.76 13.96 18.06
CA VAL A 626 11.52 13.50 16.89
C VAL A 626 11.36 14.52 15.76
N PRO A 627 12.41 15.28 15.37
CA PRO A 627 12.32 16.34 14.38
C PRO A 627 12.02 15.83 12.97
N GLY A 628 11.39 16.65 12.14
CA GLY A 628 11.26 16.44 10.70
C GLY A 628 10.72 17.67 9.96
N LEU A 629 10.92 17.69 8.64
CA LEU A 629 10.58 18.85 7.82
C LEU A 629 9.06 19.05 7.72
N ALA A 630 8.42 18.01 7.17
CA ALA A 630 7.05 17.76 6.74
C ALA A 630 6.33 16.63 7.51
N VAL A 631 6.33 16.58 8.85
CA VAL A 631 5.86 15.36 9.57
C VAL A 631 4.36 15.07 9.46
N ASN A 632 3.60 15.79 8.61
CA ASN A 632 2.19 15.54 8.32
C ASN A 632 1.85 15.63 6.82
N SER A 633 2.82 15.42 5.93
CA SER A 633 2.67 15.63 4.48
C SER A 633 1.84 14.58 3.76
N ILE A 634 1.72 13.35 4.29
CA ILE A 634 0.87 12.29 3.72
C ILE A 634 -0.10 11.81 4.80
N PRO A 635 -1.42 12.03 4.67
CA PRO A 635 -2.39 11.58 5.66
C PRO A 635 -2.29 10.07 5.93
N LEU A 636 -2.41 9.67 7.21
CA LEU A 636 -2.16 8.32 7.72
C LEU A 636 -0.68 7.89 7.61
N ALA A 637 -0.16 7.63 6.41
CA ALA A 637 1.14 6.98 6.21
C ALA A 637 2.36 7.87 6.52
N GLY A 638 2.21 9.20 6.51
CA GLY A 638 3.28 10.18 6.72
C GLY A 638 2.94 11.21 7.80
N GLN A 639 2.31 10.76 8.88
CA GLN A 639 1.98 11.58 10.04
C GLN A 639 2.83 11.17 11.26
N GLY A 640 3.46 12.15 11.92
CA GLY A 640 4.26 11.98 13.12
C GLY A 640 5.43 11.01 12.93
N VAL A 641 5.43 9.97 13.76
CA VAL A 641 6.41 8.87 13.76
C VAL A 641 5.67 7.56 13.42
N PRO A 642 5.39 7.30 12.13
CA PRO A 642 4.72 6.07 11.70
C PRO A 642 5.67 4.86 11.70
N MET A 643 6.99 5.10 11.75
CA MET A 643 8.04 4.07 11.82
C MET A 643 8.06 3.40 13.19
N SER A 644 8.39 2.11 13.21
CA SER A 644 8.54 1.31 14.42
C SER A 644 9.93 1.52 15.02
N PRO A 645 10.05 2.00 16.28
CA PRO A 645 11.34 2.13 16.95
C PRO A 645 12.08 0.79 17.01
N VAL A 646 13.40 0.77 16.86
CA VAL A 646 14.22 -0.43 17.06
C VAL A 646 15.21 -0.22 18.19
N LEU A 647 15.50 -1.30 18.92
CA LEU A 647 16.27 -1.28 20.15
C LEU A 647 17.56 -2.07 20.02
N ALA A 648 18.65 -1.57 20.61
CA ALA A 648 19.89 -2.29 20.81
C ALA A 648 20.73 -1.60 21.90
N ASP A 649 21.55 -2.37 22.62
CA ASP A 649 22.65 -1.84 23.43
C ASP A 649 23.79 -1.42 22.48
N VAL A 650 23.85 -0.11 22.17
CA VAL A 650 24.78 0.47 21.19
C VAL A 650 26.09 0.87 21.85
N ASP A 651 26.02 1.44 23.06
CA ASP A 651 27.20 1.96 23.77
C ASP A 651 27.81 1.00 24.82
N GLY A 652 27.18 -0.16 25.04
CA GLY A 652 27.69 -1.23 25.89
C GLY A 652 27.39 -1.05 27.38
N ASP A 653 26.45 -0.17 27.75
CA ASP A 653 26.07 0.11 29.13
C ASP A 653 25.00 -0.86 29.70
N HIS A 654 24.58 -1.85 28.89
CA HIS A 654 23.53 -2.81 29.18
C HIS A 654 22.10 -2.23 29.27
N ARG A 655 21.89 -1.05 28.68
CA ARG A 655 20.58 -0.47 28.43
C ARG A 655 20.39 -0.35 26.93
N ASP A 656 19.14 -0.44 26.49
CA ASP A 656 18.86 -0.32 25.07
C ASP A 656 18.71 1.16 24.65
N GLU A 657 19.42 1.55 23.61
CA GLU A 657 19.15 2.76 22.84
C GLU A 657 17.98 2.54 21.88
N VAL A 658 17.28 3.64 21.57
CA VAL A 658 16.14 3.69 20.66
C VAL A 658 16.51 4.40 19.37
N ALA A 659 16.55 3.66 18.26
CA ALA A 659 16.66 4.26 16.93
C ALA A 659 15.30 4.41 16.26
N VAL A 660 15.02 5.60 15.71
CA VAL A 660 13.73 5.94 15.10
C VAL A 660 13.88 7.18 14.22
N ALA A 661 12.95 7.42 13.30
CA ALA A 661 12.87 8.68 12.55
C ALA A 661 11.42 9.17 12.49
N SER A 662 11.21 10.48 12.30
CA SER A 662 9.90 11.01 11.93
C SER A 662 9.73 11.00 10.42
N PHE A 663 8.50 11.11 9.92
CA PHE A 663 8.28 11.24 8.48
C PHE A 663 8.95 12.53 7.96
N THR A 664 9.77 12.46 6.91
CA THR A 664 10.66 13.53 6.41
C THR A 664 11.69 14.04 7.44
N GLY A 665 12.00 13.23 8.46
CA GLY A 665 13.05 13.49 9.43
C GLY A 665 14.36 12.79 9.10
N GLU A 666 15.37 13.05 9.92
CA GLU A 666 16.62 12.30 9.94
C GLU A 666 16.44 11.03 10.80
N PRO A 667 17.20 9.95 10.55
CA PRO A 667 17.35 8.87 11.52
C PRO A 667 17.91 9.43 12.82
N GLU A 668 17.35 9.07 13.98
CA GLU A 668 17.75 9.57 15.29
C GLU A 668 18.08 8.41 16.25
N LEU A 669 18.90 8.69 17.26
CA LEU A 669 19.24 7.76 18.34
C LEU A 669 19.00 8.42 19.71
N TYR A 670 18.31 7.73 20.60
CA TYR A 670 18.03 8.18 21.96
C TYR A 670 18.49 7.14 22.97
N ARG A 671 19.08 7.58 24.08
CA ARG A 671 19.34 6.71 25.23
C ARG A 671 18.03 6.28 25.88
N GLY A 672 18.08 5.22 26.68
CA GLY A 672 16.90 4.72 27.40
C GLY A 672 16.24 5.76 28.34
N ASP A 673 17.00 6.76 28.81
CA ASP A 673 16.49 7.89 29.61
C ASP A 673 15.82 9.01 28.77
N GLY A 674 15.70 8.83 27.45
CA GLY A 674 15.11 9.80 26.52
C GLY A 674 16.08 10.89 26.03
N THR A 675 17.35 10.87 26.46
CA THR A 675 18.35 11.84 25.98
C THR A 675 18.72 11.56 24.53
N ARG A 676 18.53 12.54 23.64
CA ARG A 676 18.96 12.47 22.23
C ARG A 676 20.49 12.39 22.15
N MET A 677 21.00 11.40 21.43
CA MET A 677 22.40 11.34 21.02
C MET A 677 22.59 12.21 19.78
N THR A 678 23.67 12.98 19.73
CA THR A 678 23.90 13.98 18.67
C THR A 678 25.30 13.88 18.11
N GLY A 679 25.40 14.07 16.79
CA GLY A 679 26.67 14.29 16.11
C GLY A 679 27.23 15.70 16.33
N ALA A 680 28.23 16.07 15.54
CA ALA A 680 28.86 17.38 15.60
C ALA A 680 27.83 18.51 15.39
N GLY A 681 27.91 19.57 16.21
CA GLY A 681 27.03 20.73 16.08
C GLY A 681 25.56 20.51 16.47
N GLY A 682 25.23 19.41 17.16
CA GLY A 682 23.88 19.12 17.65
C GLY A 682 22.93 18.51 16.61
N GLN A 683 23.48 18.09 15.47
CA GLN A 683 22.76 17.36 14.43
C GLN A 683 22.40 15.93 14.90
N SER A 684 21.67 15.18 14.07
CA SER A 684 21.47 13.76 14.33
C SER A 684 22.79 13.04 14.62
N HIS A 685 22.72 12.00 15.46
CA HIS A 685 23.82 11.05 15.66
C HIS A 685 24.24 10.39 14.35
N PHE A 686 23.27 10.03 13.49
CA PHE A 686 23.54 9.38 12.20
C PHE A 686 23.81 10.42 11.12
N ASP A 687 24.91 10.28 10.39
CA ASP A 687 25.23 11.16 9.27
C ASP A 687 24.18 11.00 8.16
N PHE A 688 23.55 12.09 7.78
CA PHE A 688 22.52 12.14 6.74
C PHE A 688 22.97 12.96 5.53
N THR A 689 24.23 13.40 5.52
CA THR A 689 24.83 14.20 4.45
C THR A 689 25.91 13.41 3.73
N GLY A 690 26.12 13.71 2.44
CA GLY A 690 27.12 12.99 1.65
C GLY A 690 26.83 11.49 1.56
N THR A 691 27.89 10.71 1.34
CA THR A 691 27.83 9.26 1.16
C THR A 691 29.11 8.59 1.68
N GLY A 692 29.03 7.30 1.98
CA GLY A 692 30.21 6.48 2.24
C GLY A 692 31.14 6.41 1.02
N ALA A 693 32.45 6.28 1.26
CA ALA A 693 33.48 6.42 0.22
C ALA A 693 33.37 5.42 -0.96
N GLY A 694 32.67 4.30 -0.79
CA GLY A 694 32.40 3.29 -1.81
C GLY A 694 30.96 3.26 -2.32
N SER A 695 30.11 4.18 -1.84
CA SER A 695 28.74 4.33 -2.31
C SER A 695 28.70 4.82 -3.77
N ARG A 696 27.65 4.40 -4.48
CA ARG A 696 27.33 4.89 -5.83
C ARG A 696 26.22 5.94 -5.83
N ALA A 697 25.65 6.25 -4.67
CA ALA A 697 24.62 7.27 -4.55
C ALA A 697 25.19 8.66 -4.83
N THR A 698 24.34 9.54 -5.34
CA THR A 698 24.68 10.93 -5.68
C THR A 698 23.89 11.93 -4.85
N ALA A 699 22.99 11.45 -3.98
CA ALA A 699 22.22 12.28 -3.08
C ALA A 699 23.13 13.17 -2.21
N PRO A 700 22.87 14.49 -2.16
CA PRO A 700 23.64 15.39 -1.30
C PRO A 700 23.32 15.18 0.19
N SER A 701 22.08 14.78 0.48
CA SER A 701 21.62 14.38 1.81
C SER A 701 20.37 13.50 1.69
N VAL A 702 19.99 12.85 2.80
CA VAL A 702 18.87 11.91 2.84
C VAL A 702 17.85 12.27 3.93
N VAL A 703 16.61 11.81 3.74
CA VAL A 703 15.53 11.87 4.74
C VAL A 703 14.79 10.53 4.84
N ALA A 704 14.24 10.23 6.01
CA ALA A 704 13.41 9.07 6.24
C ALA A 704 11.98 9.31 5.75
N LEU A 705 11.38 8.31 5.10
CA LEU A 705 9.99 8.37 4.60
C LEU A 705 9.14 7.18 5.01
N GLY A 706 9.27 6.70 6.24
CA GLY A 706 8.34 5.69 6.79
C GLY A 706 8.80 4.24 6.68
N ALA A 707 10.01 3.98 6.18
CA ALA A 707 10.61 2.64 6.18
C ALA A 707 11.05 2.25 7.61
N ASN A 708 10.87 0.99 7.97
CA ASN A 708 11.35 0.48 9.25
C ASN A 708 12.86 0.18 9.14
N ALA A 709 13.58 0.25 10.27
CA ALA A 709 15.00 -0.03 10.33
C ALA A 709 15.28 -1.42 10.95
N ALA A 710 16.53 -1.87 10.85
CA ALA A 710 17.04 -3.06 11.50
C ALA A 710 18.47 -2.81 12.01
N PHE A 711 18.74 -3.24 13.24
CA PHE A 711 20.10 -3.36 13.74
C PHE A 711 20.69 -4.71 13.33
N GLY A 712 22.00 -4.78 13.09
CA GLY A 712 22.68 -6.06 12.94
C GLY A 712 24.14 -5.93 12.50
N ARG A 713 24.89 -7.01 12.65
CA ARG A 713 26.30 -7.06 12.21
C ARG A 713 26.37 -7.76 10.86
N THR A 714 27.14 -7.23 9.92
CA THR A 714 27.36 -7.92 8.64
C THR A 714 28.54 -8.89 8.69
N ARG A 715 29.35 -8.86 9.75
CA ARG A 715 30.44 -9.82 10.00
C ARG A 715 30.64 -10.04 11.50
N ARG A 716 31.02 -11.26 11.90
CA ARG A 716 31.29 -11.59 13.31
C ARG A 716 32.36 -10.66 13.90
N GLY A 717 32.07 -10.06 15.05
CA GLY A 717 32.96 -9.10 15.72
C GLY A 717 33.18 -7.78 14.97
N GLY A 718 32.44 -7.52 13.89
CA GLY A 718 32.37 -6.20 13.26
C GLY A 718 31.48 -5.23 14.03
N PRO A 719 31.42 -3.95 13.63
CA PRO A 719 30.54 -2.98 14.27
C PRO A 719 29.06 -3.38 14.15
N LEU A 720 28.26 -2.90 15.10
CA LEU A 720 26.81 -2.98 15.00
C LEU A 720 26.38 -1.93 13.99
N GLY A 721 25.61 -2.32 12.98
CA GLY A 721 25.08 -1.39 11.99
C GLY A 721 23.59 -1.13 12.19
N LEU A 722 23.14 0.06 11.78
CA LEU A 722 21.72 0.38 11.56
C LEU A 722 21.46 0.43 10.05
N PHE A 723 20.42 -0.25 9.57
CA PHE A 723 20.05 -0.30 8.16
C PHE A 723 18.58 0.04 7.97
N GLY A 724 18.24 0.81 6.94
CA GLY A 724 16.85 1.20 6.67
C GLY A 724 16.69 2.04 5.41
N GLY A 725 15.48 2.07 4.86
CA GLY A 725 15.18 2.85 3.66
C GLY A 725 15.16 4.36 3.92
N VAL A 726 15.84 5.12 3.06
CA VAL A 726 15.84 6.59 3.04
C VAL A 726 15.63 7.09 1.61
N VAL A 727 15.36 8.38 1.45
CA VAL A 727 15.26 9.03 0.13
C VAL A 727 16.20 10.21 0.08
N ASP A 728 16.65 10.51 -1.12
CA ASP A 728 17.32 11.75 -1.47
C ASP A 728 16.48 13.00 -1.16
N SER A 729 17.09 13.98 -0.48
CA SER A 729 16.45 15.24 -0.08
C SER A 729 15.98 16.12 -1.25
N ARG A 730 16.46 15.87 -2.48
CA ARG A 730 15.96 16.53 -3.70
C ARG A 730 14.47 16.30 -3.95
N ILE A 731 13.84 15.33 -3.27
CA ILE A 731 12.38 15.17 -3.27
C ILE A 731 11.64 16.46 -2.87
N ALA A 732 12.18 17.27 -1.95
CA ALA A 732 11.55 18.53 -1.56
C ALA A 732 11.46 19.53 -2.74
N ALA A 733 12.50 19.56 -3.59
CA ALA A 733 12.48 20.36 -4.81
C ALA A 733 11.47 19.79 -5.82
N ALA A 734 11.39 18.46 -5.96
CA ALA A 734 10.44 17.79 -6.85
C ALA A 734 8.98 18.13 -6.49
N GLN A 735 8.66 18.17 -5.19
CA GLN A 735 7.34 18.57 -4.70
C GLN A 735 7.00 20.04 -5.03
N SER A 736 8.00 20.93 -5.06
CA SER A 736 7.80 22.35 -5.41
C SER A 736 7.71 22.65 -6.91
N ALA A 737 7.99 21.65 -7.77
CA ALA A 737 8.05 21.79 -9.23
C ALA A 737 7.13 20.76 -9.92
N PRO A 738 5.79 20.89 -9.79
CA PRO A 738 4.84 19.86 -10.22
C PRO A 738 4.81 19.60 -11.72
N ALA A 739 5.38 20.48 -12.55
CA ALA A 739 5.51 20.28 -14.00
C ALA A 739 6.93 19.91 -14.45
N THR A 740 7.88 19.76 -13.52
CA THR A 740 9.26 19.39 -13.82
C THR A 740 9.61 18.09 -13.13
N ARG A 741 9.95 17.06 -13.92
CA ARG A 741 10.44 15.79 -13.37
C ARG A 741 11.89 15.95 -12.91
N LEU A 742 12.08 16.18 -11.62
CA LEU A 742 13.40 16.20 -11.00
C LEU A 742 13.80 14.79 -10.57
N ALA A 743 15.00 14.36 -10.95
CA ALA A 743 15.54 13.07 -10.53
C ALA A 743 16.00 13.14 -9.08
N PHE A 744 15.60 12.16 -8.28
CA PHE A 744 16.06 11.91 -6.92
C PHE A 744 16.17 10.40 -6.71
N GLU A 745 17.02 9.98 -5.78
CA GLU A 745 17.30 8.55 -5.54
C GLU A 745 16.47 7.98 -4.38
N HIS A 746 15.98 6.76 -4.54
CA HIS A 746 15.57 5.92 -3.41
C HIS A 746 16.80 5.14 -2.94
N LEU A 747 16.98 5.03 -1.62
CA LEU A 747 18.26 4.62 -1.06
C LEU A 747 18.08 3.65 0.11
N LEU A 748 18.90 2.61 0.17
CA LEU A 748 19.08 1.82 1.38
C LEU A 748 20.23 2.43 2.18
N GLY A 749 19.94 2.96 3.37
CA GLY A 749 20.93 3.52 4.29
C GLY A 749 21.60 2.43 5.14
N GLY A 750 22.80 2.75 5.63
CA GLY A 750 23.62 1.86 6.45
C GLY A 750 24.68 2.65 7.21
N TRP A 751 24.61 2.61 8.54
CA TRP A 751 25.49 3.37 9.45
C TRP A 751 26.18 2.46 10.45
N ASP A 752 27.36 2.85 10.90
CA ASP A 752 27.91 2.35 12.17
C ASP A 752 27.07 2.91 13.32
N ALA A 753 26.48 2.03 14.14
CA ALA A 753 25.57 2.45 15.21
C ALA A 753 26.26 3.31 16.27
N ALA A 754 27.53 3.02 16.57
CA ALA A 754 28.26 3.68 17.65
C ALA A 754 28.82 5.03 17.21
N SER A 755 29.43 5.13 16.02
CA SER A 755 29.97 6.40 15.54
C SER A 755 28.94 7.27 14.83
N GLY A 756 27.90 6.66 14.26
CA GLY A 756 26.91 7.36 13.43
C GLY A 756 27.35 7.58 11.98
N ASP A 757 28.57 7.17 11.61
CA ASP A 757 29.11 7.38 10.27
C ASP A 757 28.49 6.42 9.24
N TRP A 758 28.45 6.84 7.98
CA TRP A 758 28.14 5.95 6.87
C TRP A 758 29.05 4.72 6.83
N LEU A 759 28.46 3.55 6.61
CA LEU A 759 29.22 2.39 6.17
C LEU A 759 29.74 2.63 4.75
N ALA A 760 30.91 2.09 4.44
CA ALA A 760 31.66 2.47 3.23
C ALA A 760 30.84 2.42 1.93
N SER A 761 30.02 1.38 1.72
CA SER A 761 29.23 1.21 0.49
C SER A 761 27.82 1.80 0.56
N TYR A 762 27.47 2.47 1.66
CA TYR A 762 26.13 3.00 1.91
C TYR A 762 26.12 4.54 1.80
N PRO A 763 24.99 5.14 1.40
CA PRO A 763 23.74 4.49 1.00
C PRO A 763 23.83 3.78 -0.37
N ILE A 764 22.97 2.80 -0.63
CA ILE A 764 22.89 2.06 -1.90
C ILE A 764 21.65 2.49 -2.68
N PRO A 765 21.76 2.91 -3.96
CA PRO A 765 20.60 3.15 -4.83
C PRO A 765 19.67 1.94 -4.95
N MET A 766 18.38 2.19 -4.78
CA MET A 766 17.28 1.25 -4.92
C MET A 766 16.33 1.74 -6.01
N GLU A 767 15.61 0.82 -6.64
CA GLU A 767 14.70 1.08 -7.76
C GLU A 767 13.43 1.82 -7.33
N GLY A 768 13.10 1.81 -6.04
CA GLY A 768 11.88 2.44 -5.55
C GLY A 768 11.71 2.47 -4.03
N TRP A 769 10.46 2.75 -3.63
CA TRP A 769 10.05 2.95 -2.25
C TRP A 769 10.20 1.69 -1.37
N GLN A 770 10.79 1.84 -0.19
CA GLN A 770 10.99 0.77 0.80
C GLN A 770 10.01 0.88 1.98
N ILE A 771 8.82 1.45 1.77
CA ILE A 771 7.89 1.81 2.84
C ILE A 771 6.79 0.74 2.96
N PRO A 772 6.41 0.29 4.18
CA PRO A 772 7.09 0.45 5.45
C PRO A 772 8.05 -0.72 5.75
N SER A 773 8.66 -1.34 4.73
CA SER A 773 9.49 -2.54 4.93
C SER A 773 10.75 -2.22 5.75
N ALA A 774 11.25 -3.24 6.46
CA ALA A 774 12.60 -3.27 7.04
C ALA A 774 13.45 -4.31 6.32
N PRO A 775 14.79 -4.11 6.23
CA PRO A 775 15.69 -5.14 5.74
C PRO A 775 15.78 -6.31 6.73
N ALA A 776 16.16 -7.49 6.22
CA ALA A 776 16.66 -8.60 7.03
C ALA A 776 18.18 -8.68 6.93
N ILE A 777 18.84 -9.18 7.97
CA ILE A 777 20.29 -9.30 8.06
C ILE A 777 20.66 -10.75 8.37
N ALA A 778 21.08 -11.48 7.33
CA ALA A 778 21.43 -12.89 7.42
C ALA A 778 22.36 -13.32 6.26
N ASP A 779 23.15 -14.36 6.49
CA ASP A 779 23.95 -15.01 5.45
C ASP A 779 23.05 -15.81 4.50
N VAL A 780 23.06 -15.47 3.21
CA VAL A 780 22.27 -16.12 2.15
C VAL A 780 23.13 -16.71 1.03
N ASP A 781 24.45 -16.56 1.09
CA ASP A 781 25.36 -17.13 0.08
C ASP A 781 26.29 -18.23 0.66
N GLY A 782 26.26 -18.43 1.98
CA GLY A 782 26.95 -19.48 2.70
C GLY A 782 28.42 -19.20 2.99
N HIS A 783 28.88 -17.97 2.81
CA HIS A 783 30.27 -17.57 3.08
C HIS A 783 30.55 -17.19 4.55
N GLY A 784 29.53 -17.21 5.42
CA GLY A 784 29.67 -16.97 6.86
C GLY A 784 29.67 -15.49 7.27
N ARG A 785 29.23 -14.59 6.38
CA ARG A 785 28.92 -13.19 6.71
C ARG A 785 27.49 -12.89 6.31
N ALA A 786 26.86 -11.89 6.95
CA ALA A 786 25.47 -11.57 6.68
C ALA A 786 25.33 -10.51 5.59
N GLU A 787 24.40 -10.75 4.66
CA GLU A 787 23.92 -9.77 3.70
C GLU A 787 22.79 -8.93 4.30
N VAL A 788 22.60 -7.72 3.76
CA VAL A 788 21.42 -6.88 4.01
C VAL A 788 20.42 -7.12 2.89
N ILE A 789 19.29 -7.73 3.23
CA ILE A 789 18.27 -8.20 2.30
C ILE A 789 17.11 -7.22 2.33
N ALA A 790 16.87 -6.53 1.21
CA ALA A 790 15.89 -5.44 1.14
C ALA A 790 15.06 -5.54 -0.15
N GLY A 791 13.76 -5.27 -0.02
CA GLY A 791 12.83 -5.17 -1.14
C GLY A 791 12.33 -3.74 -1.28
N SER A 792 11.89 -3.38 -2.49
CA SER A 792 11.35 -2.06 -2.80
C SER A 792 10.06 -2.18 -3.63
N SER A 793 9.51 -1.04 -4.04
CA SER A 793 8.45 -0.96 -5.05
C SER A 793 8.93 -1.17 -6.48
N GLY A 794 10.20 -1.56 -6.69
CA GLY A 794 10.80 -1.83 -8.00
C GLY A 794 10.81 -3.31 -8.41
N ASP A 795 9.92 -4.13 -7.83
CA ASP A 795 9.65 -5.51 -8.24
C ASP A 795 10.79 -6.53 -8.02
N VAL A 796 11.85 -6.16 -7.30
CA VAL A 796 13.04 -6.99 -7.03
C VAL A 796 13.38 -7.05 -5.54
N LEU A 797 13.88 -8.20 -5.09
CA LEU A 797 14.47 -8.39 -3.77
C LEU A 797 16.00 -8.48 -3.90
N HIS A 798 16.72 -7.63 -3.19
CA HIS A 798 18.17 -7.54 -3.17
C HIS A 798 18.79 -8.25 -1.96
N ALA A 799 20.07 -8.60 -2.07
CA ALA A 799 20.90 -9.01 -0.94
C ALA A 799 22.30 -8.40 -1.11
N PHE A 800 22.61 -7.39 -0.31
CA PHE A 800 23.88 -6.66 -0.40
C PHE A 800 24.89 -7.18 0.62
N ARG A 801 26.09 -7.48 0.13
CA ARG A 801 27.27 -7.71 0.96
C ARG A 801 27.73 -6.41 1.63
N PRO A 802 28.61 -6.47 2.64
CA PRO A 802 29.20 -5.28 3.25
C PRO A 802 29.87 -4.31 2.26
N ASP A 803 30.37 -4.81 1.14
CA ASP A 803 31.00 -4.02 0.08
C ASP A 803 30.02 -3.46 -0.96
N GLY A 804 28.71 -3.69 -0.78
CA GLY A 804 27.65 -3.24 -1.69
C GLY A 804 27.49 -4.11 -2.94
N SER A 805 28.28 -5.18 -3.10
CA SER A 805 28.07 -6.17 -4.16
C SER A 805 26.94 -7.14 -3.79
N GLU A 806 26.38 -7.83 -4.80
CA GLU A 806 25.41 -8.89 -4.58
C GLU A 806 26.03 -10.29 -4.77
N PRO A 807 25.55 -11.31 -4.06
CA PRO A 807 25.97 -12.69 -4.29
C PRO A 807 25.49 -13.26 -5.62
N PRO A 808 26.16 -14.30 -6.15
CA PRO A 808 25.66 -15.03 -7.31
C PRO A 808 24.21 -15.49 -7.13
N GLY A 809 23.38 -15.25 -8.14
CA GLY A 809 21.95 -15.59 -8.09
C GLY A 809 21.04 -14.50 -7.51
N TRP A 810 21.59 -13.34 -7.16
CA TRP A 810 20.86 -12.12 -6.81
C TRP A 810 21.01 -11.05 -7.91
N PRO A 811 20.02 -10.16 -8.07
CA PRO A 811 18.78 -10.03 -7.28
C PRO A 811 17.67 -11.00 -7.70
N LYS A 812 16.63 -11.12 -6.88
CA LYS A 812 15.45 -11.97 -7.11
C LYS A 812 14.30 -11.18 -7.73
N ASP A 813 13.85 -11.58 -8.92
CA ASP A 813 12.65 -11.01 -9.54
C ASP A 813 11.40 -11.48 -8.80
N THR A 814 10.55 -10.54 -8.43
CA THR A 814 9.27 -10.80 -7.76
C THR A 814 8.08 -10.26 -8.53
N GLY A 815 8.33 -9.37 -9.50
CA GLY A 815 7.31 -8.84 -10.40
C GLY A 815 6.25 -7.97 -9.71
N GLY A 816 6.45 -7.58 -8.45
CA GLY A 816 5.51 -6.73 -7.73
C GLY A 816 6.15 -6.13 -6.47
N TRP A 817 5.52 -5.10 -5.92
CA TRP A 817 6.05 -4.36 -4.77
C TRP A 817 6.19 -5.24 -3.52
N LEU A 818 7.39 -5.26 -2.95
CA LEU A 818 7.73 -5.87 -1.66
C LEU A 818 7.50 -4.88 -0.50
N LEU A 819 6.23 -4.74 -0.09
CA LEU A 819 5.84 -3.91 1.06
C LEU A 819 6.18 -4.60 2.41
N ALA A 820 6.19 -5.93 2.41
CA ALA A 820 6.53 -6.77 3.55
C ALA A 820 8.04 -7.01 3.64
N SER A 821 8.57 -7.11 4.86
CA SER A 821 9.97 -7.50 5.10
C SER A 821 10.19 -8.96 4.72
N PRO A 822 11.36 -9.31 4.14
CA PRO A 822 11.74 -10.71 3.95
C PRO A 822 12.00 -11.40 5.30
N ALA A 823 11.94 -12.74 5.30
CA ALA A 823 12.38 -13.56 6.42
C ALA A 823 13.34 -14.64 5.96
N VAL A 824 14.34 -14.94 6.79
CA VAL A 824 15.40 -15.92 6.50
C VAL A 824 15.43 -17.00 7.58
N GLY A 825 15.36 -18.25 7.17
CA GLY A 825 15.39 -19.39 8.10
C GLY A 825 15.25 -20.72 7.39
N ASP A 826 15.62 -21.79 8.08
CA ASP A 826 15.45 -23.17 7.61
C ASP A 826 13.97 -23.54 7.69
N VAL A 827 13.29 -23.42 6.56
CA VAL A 827 11.87 -23.74 6.50
C VAL A 827 11.70 -25.22 6.20
N ASP A 828 12.45 -25.85 5.30
CA ASP A 828 12.16 -27.24 4.95
C ASP A 828 12.88 -28.32 5.79
N GLY A 829 13.72 -27.91 6.73
CA GLY A 829 14.41 -28.77 7.67
C GLY A 829 15.58 -29.53 7.05
N ASP A 830 16.10 -29.06 5.91
CA ASP A 830 17.26 -29.66 5.23
C ASP A 830 18.61 -29.18 5.81
N GLY A 831 18.59 -28.26 6.77
CA GLY A 831 19.77 -27.68 7.41
C GLY A 831 20.39 -26.50 6.65
N ARG A 832 19.73 -26.00 5.60
CA ARG A 832 20.04 -24.75 4.90
C ARG A 832 19.00 -23.68 5.24
N ALA A 833 19.34 -22.43 4.95
CA ALA A 833 18.39 -21.34 5.11
C ALA A 833 17.64 -21.10 3.80
N GLU A 834 16.37 -20.74 3.89
CA GLU A 834 15.59 -20.19 2.78
C GLU A 834 15.32 -18.71 3.01
N VAL A 835 15.10 -17.99 1.92
CA VAL A 835 14.53 -16.64 1.95
C VAL A 835 13.05 -16.71 1.59
N VAL A 836 12.20 -16.13 2.43
CA VAL A 836 10.75 -16.03 2.25
C VAL A 836 10.37 -14.57 2.08
N ALA A 837 9.64 -14.25 1.01
CA ALA A 837 9.14 -12.90 0.76
C ALA A 837 7.71 -12.94 0.20
N VAL A 838 6.98 -11.85 0.37
CA VAL A 838 5.62 -11.72 -0.16
C VAL A 838 5.45 -10.36 -0.80
N THR A 839 4.83 -10.34 -1.99
CA THR A 839 4.49 -9.08 -2.66
C THR A 839 3.13 -8.59 -2.22
N ARG A 840 2.91 -7.27 -2.31
CA ARG A 840 1.62 -6.62 -2.10
C ARG A 840 0.56 -7.19 -3.03
N ASP A 841 0.91 -7.66 -4.22
CA ASP A 841 -0.02 -8.31 -5.16
C ASP A 841 -0.49 -9.72 -4.73
N GLY A 842 0.09 -10.26 -3.66
CA GLY A 842 -0.33 -11.51 -3.08
C GLY A 842 0.38 -12.73 -3.66
N TYR A 843 1.68 -12.62 -3.92
CA TYR A 843 2.52 -13.76 -4.29
C TYR A 843 3.54 -14.02 -3.19
N LEU A 844 3.48 -15.21 -2.60
CA LEU A 844 4.47 -15.71 -1.65
C LEU A 844 5.59 -16.42 -2.41
N TYR A 845 6.83 -16.15 -2.03
CA TYR A 845 8.05 -16.72 -2.58
C TYR A 845 8.84 -17.45 -1.50
N VAL A 846 9.52 -18.52 -1.88
CA VAL A 846 10.49 -19.24 -1.04
C VAL A 846 11.65 -19.67 -1.94
N TRP A 847 12.84 -19.16 -1.65
CA TRP A 847 14.07 -19.48 -2.38
C TRP A 847 15.02 -20.28 -1.51
N ASP A 848 15.58 -21.34 -2.08
CA ASP A 848 16.71 -22.07 -1.52
C ASP A 848 17.95 -21.16 -1.48
N THR A 849 18.72 -21.25 -0.40
CA THR A 849 20.04 -20.63 -0.32
C THR A 849 21.14 -21.65 -0.06
N PRO A 850 22.38 -21.39 -0.48
CA PRO A 850 23.53 -22.21 -0.10
C PRO A 850 23.95 -22.04 1.37
N ALA A 851 23.40 -21.08 2.10
CA ALA A 851 23.76 -20.86 3.50
C ALA A 851 23.23 -21.97 4.40
N ARG A 852 24.01 -22.36 5.42
CA ARG A 852 23.57 -23.31 6.44
C ARG A 852 22.59 -22.63 7.38
N ALA A 853 21.58 -23.34 7.88
CA ALA A 853 20.62 -22.81 8.84
C ALA A 853 21.28 -22.13 10.06
N GLY A 854 22.40 -22.65 10.54
CA GLY A 854 23.16 -22.10 11.68
C GLY A 854 24.18 -21.02 11.33
N SER A 855 24.18 -20.49 10.11
CA SER A 855 25.03 -19.35 9.70
C SER A 855 24.62 -18.06 10.43
N MET A 856 25.33 -16.97 10.13
CA MET A 856 25.10 -15.67 10.77
C MET A 856 23.67 -15.16 10.51
N ARG A 857 22.86 -15.08 11.56
CA ARG A 857 21.48 -14.55 11.56
C ARG A 857 21.38 -13.52 12.65
N GLU A 858 21.36 -12.26 12.26
CA GLU A 858 21.48 -11.12 13.16
C GLU A 858 20.15 -10.40 13.30
N TRP A 859 19.41 -10.26 12.20
CA TRP A 859 18.05 -9.76 12.18
C TRP A 859 17.27 -10.49 11.06
N PRO A 860 16.97 -11.78 11.25
CA PRO A 860 16.54 -12.66 10.17
C PRO A 860 15.14 -12.34 9.61
N SER A 861 14.32 -11.57 10.32
CA SER A 861 12.94 -11.28 9.90
C SER A 861 12.48 -9.90 10.39
N PHE A 862 11.28 -9.51 9.97
CA PHE A 862 10.56 -8.35 10.51
C PHE A 862 10.67 -8.31 12.04
N ARG A 863 11.03 -7.13 12.58
CA ARG A 863 11.12 -6.87 14.03
C ARG A 863 12.00 -7.89 14.78
N HIS A 864 13.10 -8.32 14.15
CA HIS A 864 14.16 -9.20 14.66
C HIS A 864 13.78 -10.67 14.81
N ASP A 865 12.63 -10.98 15.41
CA ASP A 865 12.28 -12.34 15.79
C ASP A 865 10.78 -12.66 15.60
N ALA A 866 10.40 -13.92 15.82
CA ALA A 866 9.03 -14.38 15.69
C ALA A 866 8.05 -13.74 16.70
N ARG A 867 8.55 -13.09 17.76
CA ARG A 867 7.75 -12.37 18.75
C ARG A 867 7.57 -10.90 18.39
N ASN A 868 8.18 -10.44 17.29
CA ASN A 868 8.23 -9.06 16.84
C ASN A 868 8.76 -8.07 17.89
N THR A 869 9.75 -8.47 18.71
CA THR A 869 10.27 -7.62 19.80
C THR A 869 10.84 -6.30 19.31
N GLY A 870 11.41 -6.27 18.11
CA GLY A 870 12.12 -5.09 17.58
C GLY A 870 13.39 -4.75 18.32
N ARG A 871 13.99 -5.72 19.02
CA ARG A 871 15.20 -5.56 19.83
C ARG A 871 16.29 -6.51 19.34
N PHE A 872 17.45 -5.97 19.04
CA PHE A 872 18.66 -6.72 18.75
C PHE A 872 19.37 -7.11 20.05
N GLY A 873 19.87 -8.36 20.13
CA GLY A 873 20.65 -8.86 21.27
C GLY A 873 19.89 -9.82 22.16
#